data_AF-A0A4Z0Z203-F1
#
_entry.id   AF-A0A4Z0Z203-F1
#
_cell.length_a   1.000
_cell.length_b   1.000
_cell.length_c   1.000
_cell.angle_alpha   90.00
_cell.angle_beta   90.00
_cell.angle_gamma   90.00
#
_symmetry.space_group_name_H-M   'P 1'
#
loop_
_entity.id
_entity.type
_entity.pdbx_description
1 polymer ?
#
loop_
_entity_poly.entity_id
_entity_poly.type
_entity_poly.pdbx_seq_one_letter_code
_entity_poly.pdbx_strand_id
1 'polypeptide(L)'
;MAEFSTVLQEYKESFLQIDPSCIPEIACVFIGGSRLYNQEHPGSSQNSGQSNYDGIIVAKSKNNICHLIAERRQRQRILDLIGVEHQEHIHLKIPSPFSPLCPEFDGIQISGSDGANVKRSVTLLSLEYFSRNRTSLNVLSIQDRRVFDGNMPSVKLLHQVTTLGASVILHDQWLYTSDDDKTISAFGAIVDLIVSGACIYGQQSYGQDIKRILTNHYSSVTGSFPTVSSFAKWSRFSPLYVEWLSRELAELHPTSSNATINTSSQGIENVFLKLPDEPVRQFDEGLVSRQEGHKPQFSNNSSSYIVTTQHPLNSINIFVKVSEYAQDEFQGAKTASRYFPRISVPRMAKSGELLYPFFAGVTESDARLSYIRNGRQDMSMMESLLYVELVKAEDTLQYSEVFHDRLLDDRRMKEYYGEGITLGGETVSLDRLLSLRWLINDKSYPSLREAFDESLTVIAPNSAHMLSCPIAFGLGDAHGGNVMLNQTNAKGGTNDVLFIDYEVAGFHPIMLDLAKPLYSDGFYETLYQRLMPGKVDLRFKYRVSSDTDTIVIDFAPQLDSLAQAIMDIKLRYLVKPLCDEVRPLGVNLEDHVPLLSTALFLCATLARNFANSEQTFLSNFATGFILREARSWPQFASGLEGLGFKPRNELMRM
;
A
#
# COMPACT_ATOMS: atom_id res chain seq x y z
N MET A 1 -40.91 1.03 -15.25
CA MET A 1 -40.63 -0.43 -15.21
C MET A 1 -40.73 -1.14 -16.55
N ALA A 2 -41.89 -1.21 -17.21
CA ALA A 2 -42.00 -1.87 -18.52
C ALA A 2 -40.99 -1.31 -19.53
N GLU A 3 -40.80 0.01 -19.50
CA GLU A 3 -39.80 0.73 -20.31
C GLU A 3 -38.35 0.29 -20.02
N PHE A 4 -37.95 0.16 -18.75
CA PHE A 4 -36.61 -0.32 -18.41
C PHE A 4 -36.42 -1.81 -18.71
N SER A 5 -37.48 -2.63 -18.61
CA SER A 5 -37.44 -4.02 -19.06
C SER A 5 -37.20 -4.14 -20.56
N THR A 6 -37.77 -3.24 -21.37
CA THR A 6 -37.46 -3.14 -22.81
C THR A 6 -35.99 -2.78 -23.04
N VAL A 7 -35.49 -1.75 -22.34
CA VAL A 7 -34.08 -1.35 -22.40
C VAL A 7 -33.15 -2.51 -22.03
N LEU A 8 -33.46 -3.23 -20.97
CA LEU A 8 -32.68 -4.37 -20.52
C LEU A 8 -32.72 -5.53 -21.53
N GLN A 9 -33.87 -5.75 -22.17
CA GLN A 9 -34.01 -6.79 -23.20
C GLN A 9 -33.20 -6.43 -24.45
N GLU A 10 -33.27 -5.19 -24.93
CA GLU A 10 -32.45 -4.70 -26.04
C GLU A 10 -30.96 -4.78 -25.71
N TYR A 11 -30.58 -4.40 -24.48
CA TYR A 11 -29.21 -4.47 -24.02
C TYR A 11 -28.72 -5.92 -23.92
N LYS A 12 -29.58 -6.84 -23.45
CA LYS A 12 -29.32 -8.28 -23.42
C LYS A 12 -29.10 -8.84 -24.82
N GLU A 13 -29.97 -8.52 -25.78
CA GLU A 13 -29.86 -8.98 -27.18
C GLU A 13 -28.62 -8.40 -27.86
N SER A 14 -28.23 -7.18 -27.49
CA SER A 14 -27.03 -6.54 -28.01
C SER A 14 -25.73 -7.07 -27.39
N PHE A 15 -25.77 -7.46 -26.11
CA PHE A 15 -24.61 -7.99 -25.38
C PHE A 15 -24.39 -9.47 -25.66
N LEU A 16 -25.44 -10.30 -25.58
CA LEU A 16 -25.36 -11.75 -25.78
C LEU A 16 -25.62 -12.15 -27.23
N GLN A 17 -24.56 -12.44 -27.99
CA GLN A 17 -24.71 -12.88 -29.39
C GLN A 17 -24.95 -14.40 -29.53
N ILE A 18 -24.67 -15.18 -28.48
CA ILE A 18 -25.01 -16.61 -28.40
C ILE A 18 -25.68 -16.92 -27.06
N ASP A 19 -26.45 -18.01 -27.00
CA ASP A 19 -27.10 -18.45 -25.76
C ASP A 19 -26.06 -18.94 -24.73
N PRO A 20 -25.96 -18.33 -23.53
CA PRO A 20 -25.02 -18.77 -22.50
C PRO A 20 -25.24 -20.22 -22.04
N SER A 21 -26.42 -20.81 -22.28
CA SER A 21 -26.71 -22.23 -22.00
C SER A 21 -25.78 -23.20 -22.75
N CYS A 22 -25.17 -22.73 -23.83
CA CYS A 22 -24.17 -23.49 -24.57
C CYS A 22 -22.88 -23.69 -23.75
N ILE A 23 -22.61 -22.86 -22.74
CA ILE A 23 -21.39 -22.89 -21.93
C ILE A 23 -21.75 -23.35 -20.51
N PRO A 24 -21.79 -24.68 -20.25
CA PRO A 24 -22.32 -25.23 -18.99
C PRO A 24 -21.52 -24.84 -17.75
N GLU A 25 -20.31 -24.32 -17.91
CA GLU A 25 -19.46 -23.77 -16.85
C GLU A 25 -20.00 -22.45 -16.27
N ILE A 26 -20.82 -21.70 -17.03
CA ILE A 26 -21.38 -20.42 -16.61
C ILE A 26 -22.59 -20.67 -15.69
N ALA A 27 -22.52 -20.12 -14.47
CA ALA A 27 -23.59 -20.14 -13.49
C ALA A 27 -24.56 -18.97 -13.69
N CYS A 28 -24.04 -17.75 -13.90
CA CYS A 28 -24.84 -16.58 -14.23
C CYS A 28 -24.03 -15.52 -14.99
N VAL A 29 -24.75 -14.58 -15.62
CA VAL A 29 -24.16 -13.43 -16.33
C VAL A 29 -24.83 -12.16 -15.86
N PHE A 30 -24.03 -11.20 -15.40
CA PHE A 30 -24.44 -9.83 -15.13
C PHE A 30 -24.01 -8.92 -16.27
N ILE A 31 -24.89 -8.01 -16.66
CA ILE A 31 -24.56 -6.93 -17.59
C ILE A 31 -24.82 -5.58 -16.91
N GLY A 32 -23.94 -4.63 -17.16
CA GLY A 32 -24.08 -3.28 -16.63
C GLY A 32 -23.15 -2.31 -17.33
N GLY A 33 -22.60 -1.38 -16.55
CA GLY A 33 -21.65 -0.38 -17.05
C GLY A 33 -22.33 0.83 -17.67
N SER A 34 -21.48 1.72 -18.20
CA SER A 34 -21.88 3.07 -18.65
C SER A 34 -23.03 3.09 -19.65
N ARG A 35 -23.11 2.08 -20.51
CA ARG A 35 -24.16 2.01 -21.53
C ARG A 35 -25.54 1.70 -20.95
N LEU A 36 -25.63 0.96 -19.84
CA LEU A 36 -26.90 0.63 -19.21
C LEU A 36 -27.45 1.84 -18.42
N TYR A 37 -26.59 2.58 -17.72
CA TYR A 37 -27.03 3.68 -16.86
C TYR A 37 -26.99 5.08 -17.50
N ASN A 38 -26.18 5.30 -18.56
CA ASN A 38 -26.14 6.57 -19.31
C ASN A 38 -27.13 6.61 -20.49
N GLN A 39 -28.24 5.87 -20.46
CA GLN A 39 -29.23 5.99 -21.53
C GLN A 39 -29.85 7.40 -21.48
N GLU A 40 -29.28 8.31 -22.26
CA GLU A 40 -29.86 9.62 -22.49
C GLU A 40 -31.16 9.45 -23.29
N HIS A 41 -32.09 10.38 -23.11
CA HIS A 41 -33.32 10.39 -23.89
C HIS A 41 -33.00 10.32 -25.39
N PRO A 42 -33.82 9.62 -26.21
CA PRO A 42 -33.62 9.42 -27.66
C PRO A 42 -33.46 10.68 -28.56
N GLY A 43 -33.23 11.87 -28.01
CA GLY A 43 -33.07 13.14 -28.74
C GLY A 43 -31.80 13.94 -28.41
N SER A 44 -30.94 13.54 -27.47
CA SER A 44 -29.68 14.24 -27.18
C SER A 44 -28.59 13.81 -28.15
N SER A 45 -28.46 14.57 -29.23
CA SER A 45 -27.60 14.27 -30.38
C SER A 45 -26.10 14.52 -30.16
N GLN A 46 -25.63 14.80 -28.93
CA GLN A 46 -24.30 15.41 -28.75
C GLN A 46 -23.15 14.55 -28.19
N ASN A 47 -23.32 13.30 -27.73
CA ASN A 47 -22.16 12.44 -27.40
C ASN A 47 -22.51 10.94 -27.33
N SER A 48 -23.27 10.41 -28.30
CA SER A 48 -23.64 8.98 -28.36
C SER A 48 -22.49 8.03 -28.75
N GLY A 49 -21.29 8.57 -29.04
CA GLY A 49 -20.14 7.80 -29.49
C GLY A 49 -19.31 7.26 -28.33
N GLN A 50 -19.36 5.94 -28.13
CA GLN A 50 -18.45 5.12 -27.32
C GLN A 50 -18.85 4.85 -25.86
N SER A 51 -20.11 4.45 -25.62
CA SER A 51 -20.43 3.73 -24.38
C SER A 51 -19.93 2.29 -24.47
N ASN A 52 -19.09 1.90 -23.50
CA ASN A 52 -18.50 0.56 -23.43
C ASN A 52 -19.49 -0.43 -22.82
N TYR A 53 -19.43 -1.68 -23.28
CA TYR A 53 -20.12 -2.79 -22.64
C TYR A 53 -19.22 -3.41 -21.58
N ASP A 54 -19.71 -3.48 -20.35
CA ASP A 54 -19.03 -4.16 -19.25
C ASP A 54 -19.97 -5.21 -18.66
N GLY A 55 -19.46 -6.41 -18.43
CA GLY A 55 -20.22 -7.52 -17.85
C GLY A 55 -19.41 -8.35 -16.85
N ILE A 56 -20.12 -9.20 -16.12
CA ILE A 56 -19.54 -10.21 -15.23
C ILE A 56 -20.07 -11.57 -15.63
N ILE A 57 -19.19 -12.53 -15.81
CA ILE A 57 -19.55 -13.94 -15.97
C ILE A 57 -19.14 -14.66 -14.70
N VAL A 58 -20.10 -15.29 -14.01
CA VAL A 58 -19.79 -16.12 -12.85
C VAL A 58 -19.74 -17.57 -13.31
N ALA A 59 -18.56 -18.17 -13.22
CA ALA A 59 -18.35 -19.59 -13.47
C ALA A 59 -18.55 -20.41 -12.18
N LYS A 60 -18.87 -21.69 -12.33
CA LYS A 60 -19.12 -22.60 -11.20
C LYS A 60 -17.92 -22.78 -10.27
N SER A 61 -16.71 -22.78 -10.80
CA SER A 61 -15.45 -22.90 -10.05
C SER A 61 -14.35 -22.08 -10.68
N LYS A 62 -13.27 -21.83 -9.93
CA LYS A 62 -12.08 -21.16 -10.47
C LYS A 62 -11.39 -21.98 -11.56
N ASN A 63 -11.39 -23.31 -11.42
CA ASN A 63 -10.88 -24.21 -12.46
C ASN A 63 -11.67 -24.07 -13.77
N ASN A 64 -12.98 -23.82 -13.70
CA ASN A 64 -13.77 -23.55 -14.89
C ASN A 64 -13.37 -22.24 -15.57
N ILE A 65 -13.02 -21.19 -14.81
CA ILE A 65 -12.47 -19.95 -15.40
C ILE A 65 -11.18 -20.25 -16.16
N CYS A 66 -10.25 -20.95 -15.52
CA CYS A 66 -8.99 -21.33 -16.15
C CYS A 66 -9.23 -22.16 -17.42
N HIS A 67 -10.17 -23.11 -17.41
CA HIS A 67 -10.53 -23.90 -18.59
C HIS A 67 -11.14 -23.03 -19.70
N LEU A 68 -12.13 -22.21 -19.37
CA LEU A 68 -12.84 -21.33 -20.32
C LEU A 68 -11.89 -20.40 -21.06
N ILE A 69 -10.84 -19.90 -20.38
CA ILE A 69 -9.93 -18.96 -21.01
C ILE A 69 -8.65 -19.65 -21.52
N ALA A 70 -8.13 -20.71 -20.91
CA ALA A 70 -6.91 -21.37 -21.42
C ALA A 70 -7.15 -22.12 -22.75
N GLU A 71 -8.34 -22.71 -22.95
CA GLU A 71 -8.66 -23.41 -24.18
C GLU A 71 -9.13 -22.43 -25.27
N ARG A 72 -8.42 -22.37 -26.41
CA ARG A 72 -8.72 -21.43 -27.51
C ARG A 72 -10.18 -21.48 -27.96
N ARG A 73 -10.76 -22.68 -28.05
CA ARG A 73 -12.15 -22.86 -28.49
C ARG A 73 -13.13 -22.29 -27.48
N GLN A 74 -12.96 -22.56 -26.18
CA GLN A 74 -13.86 -22.03 -25.16
C GLN A 74 -13.70 -20.52 -25.01
N ARG A 75 -12.46 -20.01 -25.10
CA ARG A 75 -12.18 -18.58 -25.10
C ARG A 75 -12.93 -17.87 -26.21
N GLN A 76 -12.87 -18.42 -27.43
CA GLN A 76 -13.62 -17.88 -28.57
C GLN A 76 -15.12 -17.86 -28.29
N ARG A 77 -15.67 -18.89 -27.67
CA ARG A 77 -17.10 -18.91 -27.29
C ARG A 77 -17.46 -17.82 -26.28
N ILE A 78 -16.57 -17.47 -25.35
CA ILE A 78 -16.80 -16.33 -24.45
C ILE A 78 -16.73 -15.01 -25.22
N LEU A 79 -15.78 -14.86 -26.16
CA LEU A 79 -15.70 -13.66 -27.00
C LEU A 79 -16.95 -13.53 -27.89
N ASP A 80 -17.38 -14.61 -28.52
CA ASP A 80 -18.61 -14.68 -29.31
C ASP A 80 -19.81 -14.35 -28.41
N LEU A 81 -19.88 -14.90 -27.19
CA LEU A 81 -20.93 -14.61 -26.21
C LEU A 81 -21.11 -13.12 -25.99
N ILE A 82 -20.02 -12.37 -25.84
CA ILE A 82 -20.09 -10.92 -25.60
C ILE A 82 -20.04 -10.09 -26.88
N GLY A 83 -19.96 -10.70 -28.06
CA GLY A 83 -19.87 -10.01 -29.36
C GLY A 83 -18.53 -9.34 -29.64
N VAL A 84 -17.41 -9.88 -29.15
CA VAL A 84 -16.07 -9.40 -29.49
C VAL A 84 -15.59 -10.03 -30.79
N GLU A 85 -15.33 -9.20 -31.79
CA GLU A 85 -14.75 -9.58 -33.09
C GLU A 85 -13.23 -9.40 -33.11
N HIS A 86 -12.74 -8.39 -32.40
CA HIS A 86 -11.32 -8.04 -32.33
C HIS A 86 -10.85 -8.05 -30.87
N GLN A 87 -10.15 -9.12 -30.48
CA GLN A 87 -9.59 -9.22 -29.14
C GLN A 87 -8.44 -8.23 -28.96
N GLU A 88 -8.47 -7.40 -27.92
CA GLU A 88 -7.41 -6.40 -27.66
C GLU A 88 -6.05 -7.09 -27.38
N HIS A 89 -6.06 -8.32 -26.85
CA HIS A 89 -4.84 -9.07 -26.54
C HIS A 89 -4.98 -10.60 -26.66
N ILE A 90 -4.44 -11.17 -27.74
CA ILE A 90 -4.55 -12.61 -28.07
C ILE A 90 -3.74 -13.49 -27.09
N HIS A 91 -2.70 -12.94 -26.44
CA HIS A 91 -1.67 -13.69 -25.70
C HIS A 91 -1.78 -13.64 -24.17
N LEU A 92 -2.98 -13.46 -23.60
CA LEU A 92 -3.17 -13.57 -22.15
C LEU A 92 -2.68 -14.92 -21.64
N LYS A 93 -1.58 -14.90 -20.87
CA LYS A 93 -1.04 -16.06 -20.16
C LYS A 93 -1.77 -16.21 -18.85
N ILE A 94 -2.46 -17.34 -18.69
CA ILE A 94 -3.17 -17.66 -17.46
C ILE A 94 -2.34 -18.68 -16.70
N PRO A 95 -2.06 -18.45 -15.41
CA PRO A 95 -1.42 -19.44 -14.57
C PRO A 95 -2.20 -20.77 -14.64
N SER A 96 -1.49 -21.90 -14.74
CA SER A 96 -2.15 -23.19 -14.65
C SER A 96 -2.88 -23.31 -13.30
N PRO A 97 -3.96 -24.11 -13.19
CA PRO A 97 -4.62 -24.34 -11.90
C PRO A 97 -3.67 -24.82 -10.78
N PHE A 98 -2.56 -25.45 -11.15
CA PHE A 98 -1.52 -25.95 -10.26
C PHE A 98 -0.37 -24.94 -10.02
N SER A 99 -0.45 -23.76 -10.63
CA SER A 99 0.54 -22.71 -10.44
C SER A 99 0.43 -22.12 -9.04
N PRO A 100 1.56 -21.79 -8.37
CA PRO A 100 1.55 -21.08 -7.10
C PRO A 100 0.94 -19.68 -7.22
N LEU A 101 0.79 -19.14 -8.44
CA LEU A 101 0.11 -17.86 -8.70
C LEU A 101 -1.41 -18.00 -8.80
N CYS A 102 -1.94 -19.22 -8.89
CA CYS A 102 -3.37 -19.44 -9.00
C CYS A 102 -4.13 -18.79 -7.82
N PRO A 103 -3.72 -18.92 -6.54
CA PRO A 103 -4.40 -18.25 -5.41
C PRO A 103 -4.42 -16.71 -5.46
N GLU A 104 -3.51 -16.08 -6.20
CA GLU A 104 -3.28 -14.62 -6.18
C GLU A 104 -4.32 -13.79 -6.94
N PHE A 105 -5.06 -14.40 -7.88
CA PHE A 105 -6.16 -13.74 -8.58
C PHE A 105 -7.50 -14.41 -8.27
N ASP A 106 -8.57 -13.64 -8.15
CA ASP A 106 -9.95 -14.10 -7.95
C ASP A 106 -10.75 -14.17 -9.26
N GLY A 107 -10.38 -13.33 -10.23
CA GLY A 107 -11.03 -13.25 -11.52
C GLY A 107 -10.07 -13.03 -12.69
N ILE A 108 -10.59 -13.18 -13.90
CA ILE A 108 -9.86 -12.90 -15.14
C ILE A 108 -10.70 -11.96 -15.99
N GLN A 109 -10.13 -10.82 -16.40
CA GLN A 109 -10.77 -9.91 -17.32
C GLN A 109 -10.30 -10.19 -18.75
N ILE A 110 -11.26 -10.27 -19.68
CA ILE A 110 -10.97 -10.25 -21.11
C ILE A 110 -11.71 -9.08 -21.76
N SER A 111 -11.11 -8.53 -22.82
CA SER A 111 -11.65 -7.37 -23.52
C SER A 111 -11.31 -7.42 -25.01
N GLY A 112 -12.12 -6.71 -25.77
CA GLY A 112 -11.97 -6.52 -27.21
C GLY A 112 -12.95 -5.47 -27.73
N SER A 113 -13.10 -5.41 -29.04
CA SER A 113 -14.11 -4.58 -29.71
C SER A 113 -14.96 -5.40 -30.68
N ASP A 114 -16.18 -4.92 -30.93
CA ASP A 114 -17.05 -5.46 -31.98
C ASP A 114 -16.73 -4.84 -33.35
N GLY A 115 -17.46 -5.24 -34.40
CA GLY A 115 -17.27 -4.72 -35.76
C GLY A 115 -17.54 -3.21 -35.91
N ALA A 116 -18.20 -2.58 -34.94
CA ALA A 116 -18.38 -1.13 -34.87
C ALA A 116 -17.27 -0.43 -34.04
N ASN A 117 -16.24 -1.18 -33.65
CA ASN A 117 -15.15 -0.75 -32.78
C ASN A 117 -15.62 -0.27 -31.40
N VAL A 118 -16.78 -0.75 -30.92
CA VAL A 118 -17.25 -0.48 -29.56
C VAL A 118 -16.57 -1.46 -28.62
N LYS A 119 -15.99 -0.93 -27.54
CA LYS A 119 -15.28 -1.76 -26.56
C LYS A 119 -16.25 -2.61 -25.75
N ARG A 120 -15.87 -3.87 -25.57
CA ARG A 120 -16.58 -4.86 -24.78
C ARG A 120 -15.63 -5.55 -23.83
N SER A 121 -15.99 -5.61 -22.56
CA SER A 121 -15.19 -6.25 -21.52
C SER A 121 -16.04 -7.13 -20.65
N VAL A 122 -15.46 -8.24 -20.19
CA VAL A 122 -16.10 -9.11 -19.22
C VAL A 122 -15.08 -9.60 -18.20
N THR A 123 -15.47 -9.58 -16.93
CA THR A 123 -14.69 -10.18 -15.85
C THR A 123 -15.32 -11.51 -15.47
N LEU A 124 -14.51 -12.56 -15.54
CA LEU A 124 -14.91 -13.91 -15.13
C LEU A 124 -14.56 -14.10 -13.66
N LEU A 125 -15.56 -14.44 -12.85
CA LEU A 125 -15.45 -14.71 -11.40
C LEU A 125 -15.90 -16.13 -11.09
N SER A 126 -15.48 -16.67 -9.94
CA SER A 126 -15.91 -18.01 -9.51
C SER A 126 -17.01 -17.89 -8.46
N LEU A 127 -17.96 -18.83 -8.45
CA LEU A 127 -18.97 -18.89 -7.40
C LEU A 127 -18.32 -19.15 -6.02
N GLU A 128 -17.21 -19.90 -5.99
CA GLU A 128 -16.41 -20.15 -4.79
C GLU A 128 -15.89 -18.86 -4.13
N TYR A 129 -15.63 -17.81 -4.92
CA TYR A 129 -15.16 -16.54 -4.40
C TYR A 129 -16.13 -15.94 -3.39
N PHE A 130 -17.42 -15.91 -3.73
CA PHE A 130 -18.48 -15.35 -2.86
C PHE A 130 -18.77 -16.20 -1.62
N SER A 131 -18.26 -17.44 -1.58
CA SER A 131 -18.35 -18.29 -0.38
C SER A 131 -17.22 -18.03 0.62
N ARG A 132 -16.22 -17.25 0.24
CA ARG A 132 -15.07 -16.90 1.09
C ARG A 132 -15.29 -15.55 1.75
N ASN A 133 -14.74 -15.39 2.93
CA ASN A 133 -14.75 -14.11 3.65
C ASN A 133 -13.61 -13.23 3.11
N ARG A 134 -13.83 -12.62 1.94
CA ARG A 134 -12.89 -11.68 1.31
C ARG A 134 -13.46 -10.28 1.29
N THR A 135 -12.59 -9.29 1.32
CA THR A 135 -12.94 -7.85 1.24
C THR A 135 -12.40 -7.20 -0.03
N SER A 136 -11.58 -7.93 -0.79
CA SER A 136 -10.95 -7.50 -2.02
C SER A 136 -11.07 -8.57 -3.10
N LEU A 137 -10.98 -8.12 -4.35
CA LEU A 137 -11.09 -8.90 -5.56
C LEU A 137 -9.87 -8.64 -6.44
N ASN A 138 -9.03 -9.65 -6.60
CA ASN A 138 -7.85 -9.57 -7.45
C ASN A 138 -8.21 -10.01 -8.87
N VAL A 139 -8.14 -9.13 -9.87
CA VAL A 139 -8.50 -9.48 -11.25
C VAL A 139 -7.29 -9.48 -12.16
N LEU A 140 -6.97 -10.66 -12.70
CA LEU A 140 -5.95 -10.79 -13.73
C LEU A 140 -6.44 -10.14 -15.03
N SER A 141 -5.77 -9.07 -15.46
CA SER A 141 -6.05 -8.33 -16.67
C SER A 141 -4.77 -8.10 -17.48
N ILE A 142 -4.89 -7.62 -18.71
CA ILE A 142 -3.75 -7.05 -19.46
C ILE A 142 -3.80 -5.53 -19.43
N GLN A 143 -4.98 -4.97 -19.17
CA GLN A 143 -5.14 -3.53 -19.06
C GLN A 143 -4.82 -3.10 -17.66
N ASP A 144 -3.81 -2.25 -17.59
CA ASP A 144 -3.45 -1.60 -16.36
C ASP A 144 -4.33 -0.37 -16.14
N ARG A 145 -5.46 -0.56 -15.44
CA ARG A 145 -6.40 0.52 -15.11
C ARG A 145 -6.17 1.04 -13.69
N ARG A 146 -4.93 1.44 -13.39
CA ARG A 146 -4.49 1.93 -12.06
C ARG A 146 -5.11 3.24 -11.64
N VAL A 147 -5.42 4.08 -12.62
CA VAL A 147 -5.83 5.46 -12.40
C VAL A 147 -7.35 5.51 -12.32
N PHE A 148 -7.84 5.69 -11.10
CA PHE A 148 -9.22 6.09 -10.89
C PHE A 148 -9.26 7.61 -10.86
N ASP A 149 -10.06 8.20 -11.74
CA ASP A 149 -10.48 9.59 -11.59
C ASP A 149 -11.36 9.65 -10.34
N GLY A 150 -10.78 10.11 -9.23
CA GLY A 150 -11.53 10.36 -8.01
C GLY A 150 -12.58 11.45 -8.25
N ASN A 151 -13.58 11.53 -7.36
CA ASN A 151 -14.55 12.64 -7.36
C ASN A 151 -13.90 14.02 -7.09
N MET A 152 -12.60 14.04 -6.77
CA MET A 152 -11.79 15.25 -6.60
C MET A 152 -10.94 15.47 -7.86
N PRO A 153 -11.17 16.53 -8.66
CA PRO A 153 -10.50 16.75 -9.95
C PRO A 153 -8.96 16.93 -9.88
N SER A 154 -8.38 17.01 -8.68
CA SER A 154 -6.94 17.23 -8.44
C SER A 154 -6.20 16.04 -7.82
N VAL A 155 -6.87 14.96 -7.43
CA VAL A 155 -6.24 13.81 -6.77
C VAL A 155 -6.50 12.54 -7.58
N LYS A 156 -5.43 11.93 -8.08
CA LYS A 156 -5.47 10.63 -8.74
C LYS A 156 -5.06 9.56 -7.73
N LEU A 157 -5.92 8.56 -7.55
CA LEU A 157 -5.54 7.37 -6.80
C LEU A 157 -4.83 6.42 -7.76
N LEU A 158 -3.61 6.05 -7.41
CA LEU A 158 -2.79 5.08 -8.14
C LEU A 158 -2.84 3.77 -7.38
N HIS A 159 -3.63 2.82 -7.87
CA HIS A 159 -3.54 1.45 -7.38
C HIS A 159 -2.38 0.75 -8.05
N GLN A 160 -1.42 0.25 -7.27
CA GLN A 160 -0.41 -0.64 -7.82
C GLN A 160 -1.04 -1.97 -8.22
N VAL A 161 -0.47 -2.58 -9.26
CA VAL A 161 -0.86 -3.89 -9.76
C VAL A 161 0.31 -4.83 -9.62
N THR A 162 0.05 -6.08 -9.22
CA THR A 162 1.08 -7.10 -9.32
C THR A 162 1.31 -7.43 -10.80
N THR A 163 2.46 -7.06 -11.36
CA THR A 163 2.80 -7.36 -12.76
C THR A 163 3.24 -8.82 -12.93
N LEU A 164 2.63 -9.55 -13.87
CA LEU A 164 2.98 -10.91 -14.27
C LEU A 164 3.41 -10.92 -15.74
N GLY A 165 4.57 -10.32 -16.02
CA GLY A 165 5.07 -10.15 -17.38
C GLY A 165 4.25 -9.12 -18.16
N ALA A 166 3.45 -9.56 -19.13
CA ALA A 166 2.55 -8.71 -19.90
C ALA A 166 1.13 -8.59 -19.29
N SER A 167 0.84 -9.37 -18.24
CA SER A 167 -0.41 -9.33 -17.50
C SER A 167 -0.22 -8.57 -16.19
N VAL A 168 -1.32 -8.10 -15.59
CA VAL A 168 -1.36 -7.38 -14.32
C VAL A 168 -2.49 -7.94 -13.45
N ILE A 169 -2.31 -7.97 -12.13
CA ILE A 169 -3.39 -8.25 -11.18
C ILE A 169 -3.92 -6.92 -10.64
N LEU A 170 -5.17 -6.61 -10.96
CA LEU A 170 -5.89 -5.44 -10.46
C LEU A 170 -6.48 -5.76 -9.09
N HIS A 171 -6.05 -5.05 -8.05
CA HIS A 171 -6.57 -5.21 -6.69
C HIS A 171 -7.78 -4.28 -6.47
N ASP A 172 -8.99 -4.77 -6.71
CA ASP A 172 -10.24 -4.03 -6.48
C ASP A 172 -10.75 -4.29 -5.05
N GLN A 173 -11.24 -3.27 -4.35
CA GLN A 173 -11.82 -3.41 -3.01
C GLN A 173 -13.33 -3.56 -3.12
N TRP A 174 -14.00 -4.27 -2.20
CA TRP A 174 -15.46 -4.36 -2.26
C TRP A 174 -16.16 -3.03 -2.00
N LEU A 175 -15.55 -2.22 -1.13
CA LEU A 175 -16.10 -0.95 -0.67
C LEU A 175 -14.98 0.09 -0.59
N TYR A 176 -15.33 1.31 -0.96
CA TYR A 176 -14.57 2.53 -0.73
C TYR A 176 -15.36 3.42 0.22
N THR A 177 -14.80 3.73 1.38
CA THR A 177 -15.44 4.65 2.32
C THR A 177 -14.96 6.07 2.05
N SER A 178 -15.86 7.00 1.71
CA SER A 178 -15.58 8.45 1.80
C SER A 178 -15.79 8.91 3.24
N ASP A 179 -15.09 9.95 3.70
CA ASP A 179 -14.91 10.29 5.12
C ASP A 179 -15.47 11.70 5.49
N ASP A 180 -16.26 12.35 4.64
CA ASP A 180 -17.10 13.49 5.06
C ASP A 180 -18.15 12.95 6.05
N ASP A 181 -18.35 13.54 7.24
CA ASP A 181 -19.24 13.12 8.36
C ASP A 181 -20.71 12.76 7.98
N LYS A 182 -21.07 12.82 6.70
CA LYS A 182 -22.29 12.32 6.05
C LYS A 182 -22.05 11.04 5.21
N THR A 183 -21.03 10.26 5.56
CA THR A 183 -20.27 9.29 4.74
C THR A 183 -21.12 8.35 3.85
N ILE A 184 -21.14 8.64 2.55
CA ILE A 184 -21.56 7.67 1.52
C ILE A 184 -20.37 6.73 1.29
N SER A 185 -20.52 5.47 1.68
CA SER A 185 -19.62 4.42 1.21
C SER A 185 -20.02 4.01 -0.20
N ALA A 186 -19.05 3.84 -1.08
CA ALA A 186 -19.27 3.43 -2.46
C ALA A 186 -18.80 1.99 -2.68
N PHE A 187 -19.46 1.23 -3.56
CA PHE A 187 -18.93 -0.07 -3.99
C PHE A 187 -17.64 0.05 -4.82
N GLY A 188 -16.83 -1.00 -4.74
CA GLY A 188 -15.75 -1.33 -5.68
C GLY A 188 -16.18 -1.27 -7.14
N ALA A 189 -15.26 -1.10 -8.10
CA ALA A 189 -15.68 -0.98 -9.50
C ALA A 189 -16.39 -2.24 -10.03
N ILE A 190 -15.91 -3.42 -9.64
CA ILE A 190 -16.50 -4.70 -10.03
C ILE A 190 -17.71 -5.03 -9.18
N VAL A 191 -17.68 -4.71 -7.87
CA VAL A 191 -18.83 -4.92 -6.99
C VAL A 191 -20.00 -4.02 -7.39
N ASP A 192 -19.74 -2.76 -7.75
CA ASP A 192 -20.69 -1.85 -8.38
C ASP A 192 -21.33 -2.54 -9.58
N LEU A 193 -20.53 -3.03 -10.53
CA LEU A 193 -21.04 -3.70 -11.72
C LEU A 193 -21.91 -4.93 -11.42
N ILE A 194 -21.63 -5.69 -10.35
CA ILE A 194 -22.44 -6.85 -9.94
C ILE A 194 -23.75 -6.39 -9.31
N VAL A 195 -23.69 -5.47 -8.35
CA VAL A 195 -24.85 -5.06 -7.55
C VAL A 195 -25.79 -4.19 -8.40
N SER A 196 -25.23 -3.25 -9.17
CA SER A 196 -25.99 -2.41 -10.11
C SER A 196 -26.33 -3.13 -11.42
N GLY A 197 -25.59 -4.18 -11.79
CA GLY A 197 -25.87 -4.95 -13.01
C GLY A 197 -27.13 -5.80 -12.94
N ALA A 198 -27.71 -6.07 -14.10
CA ALA A 198 -28.83 -6.98 -14.26
C ALA A 198 -28.33 -8.41 -14.53
N CYS A 199 -28.81 -9.38 -13.74
CA CYS A 199 -28.53 -10.80 -13.99
C CYS A 199 -29.44 -11.30 -15.11
N ILE A 200 -28.89 -11.50 -16.31
CA ILE A 200 -29.65 -11.80 -17.54
C ILE A 200 -29.67 -13.29 -17.93
N TYR A 201 -28.85 -14.09 -17.25
CA TYR A 201 -28.73 -15.53 -17.41
C TYR A 201 -28.35 -16.19 -16.09
N GLY A 202 -28.79 -17.44 -15.88
CA GLY A 202 -28.55 -18.25 -14.68
C GLY A 202 -29.83 -18.53 -13.91
N GLN A 203 -29.77 -19.44 -12.92
CA GLN A 203 -30.86 -19.55 -11.95
C GLN A 203 -31.00 -18.21 -11.22
N GLN A 204 -32.21 -17.67 -11.18
CA GLN A 204 -32.49 -16.35 -10.57
C GLN A 204 -31.94 -16.23 -9.14
N SER A 205 -31.92 -17.34 -8.40
CA SER A 205 -31.33 -17.44 -7.06
C SER A 205 -29.84 -17.07 -7.03
N TYR A 206 -29.01 -17.53 -7.98
CA TYR A 206 -27.57 -17.22 -7.94
C TYR A 206 -27.27 -15.74 -8.04
N GLY A 207 -27.95 -15.03 -8.95
CA GLY A 207 -27.78 -13.59 -9.10
C GLY A 207 -28.17 -12.84 -7.83
N GLN A 208 -29.33 -13.18 -7.26
CA GLN A 208 -29.84 -12.57 -6.04
C GLN A 208 -28.98 -12.89 -4.81
N ASP A 209 -28.50 -14.12 -4.68
CA ASP A 209 -27.68 -14.55 -3.55
C ASP A 209 -26.31 -13.84 -3.55
N ILE A 210 -25.67 -13.72 -4.71
CA ILE A 210 -24.41 -12.97 -4.86
C ILE A 210 -24.63 -11.50 -4.47
N LYS A 211 -25.66 -10.85 -5.02
CA LYS A 211 -25.99 -9.46 -4.66
C LYS A 211 -26.22 -9.33 -3.15
N ARG A 212 -26.98 -10.25 -2.54
CA ARG A 212 -27.27 -10.25 -1.10
C ARG A 212 -26.01 -10.40 -0.24
N ILE A 213 -25.06 -11.24 -0.64
CA ILE A 213 -23.77 -11.36 0.06
C ILE A 213 -23.04 -10.02 0.07
N LEU A 214 -22.94 -9.37 -1.10
CA LEU A 214 -22.23 -8.10 -1.26
C LEU A 214 -22.92 -6.94 -0.54
N THR A 215 -24.25 -6.87 -0.59
CA THR A 215 -25.01 -5.81 0.09
C THR A 215 -25.10 -6.02 1.61
N ASN A 216 -25.10 -7.27 2.08
CA ASN A 216 -24.95 -7.59 3.50
C ASN A 216 -23.56 -7.19 4.00
N HIS A 217 -22.51 -7.43 3.22
CA HIS A 217 -21.17 -6.96 3.56
C HIS A 217 -21.13 -5.43 3.65
N TYR A 218 -21.67 -4.71 2.65
CA TYR A 218 -21.87 -3.26 2.72
C TYR A 218 -22.56 -2.83 4.03
N SER A 219 -23.65 -3.51 4.39
CA SER A 219 -24.42 -3.17 5.58
C SER A 219 -23.63 -3.41 6.87
N SER A 220 -22.85 -4.48 6.93
CA SER A 220 -21.99 -4.79 8.08
C SER A 220 -20.86 -3.76 8.27
N VAL A 221 -20.28 -3.27 7.18
CA VAL A 221 -19.18 -2.29 7.22
C VAL A 221 -19.67 -0.88 7.51
N THR A 222 -20.80 -0.49 6.95
CA THR A 222 -21.29 0.90 6.99
C THR A 222 -22.34 1.15 8.06
N GLY A 223 -22.92 0.10 8.63
CA GLY A 223 -24.08 0.20 9.52
C GLY A 223 -25.39 0.61 8.81
N SER A 224 -25.40 0.67 7.47
CA SER A 224 -26.53 1.14 6.66
C SER A 224 -26.78 0.25 5.45
N PHE A 225 -28.04 0.09 5.02
CA PHE A 225 -28.32 -0.61 3.77
C PHE A 225 -27.85 0.22 2.57
N PRO A 226 -27.33 -0.41 1.50
CA PRO A 226 -26.91 0.32 0.32
C PRO A 226 -28.11 0.98 -0.38
N THR A 227 -27.89 2.19 -0.89
CA THR A 227 -28.85 2.93 -1.72
C THR A 227 -28.22 3.25 -3.07
N VAL A 228 -28.95 3.91 -3.97
CA VAL A 228 -28.37 4.33 -5.26
C VAL A 228 -27.18 5.27 -5.09
N SER A 229 -27.10 6.05 -4.00
CA SER A 229 -25.92 6.89 -3.76
C SER A 229 -24.68 6.09 -3.37
N SER A 230 -24.82 4.82 -2.97
CA SER A 230 -23.73 3.91 -2.62
C SER A 230 -22.89 3.43 -3.81
N PHE A 231 -23.06 4.01 -5.01
CA PHE A 231 -22.32 3.65 -6.22
C PHE A 231 -21.47 4.81 -6.68
N ALA A 232 -20.19 4.59 -6.99
CA ALA A 232 -19.25 5.68 -7.30
C ALA A 232 -19.71 6.59 -8.45
N LYS A 233 -20.47 6.03 -9.41
CA LYS A 233 -20.95 6.73 -10.62
C LYS A 233 -22.44 7.08 -10.57
N TRP A 234 -23.08 7.07 -9.39
CA TRP A 234 -24.53 7.26 -9.26
C TRP A 234 -25.07 8.54 -9.90
N SER A 235 -24.26 9.61 -9.92
CA SER A 235 -24.62 10.90 -10.52
C SER A 235 -24.80 10.84 -12.04
N ARG A 236 -24.34 9.75 -12.68
CA ARG A 236 -24.49 9.50 -14.12
C ARG A 236 -25.72 8.64 -14.44
N PHE A 237 -26.42 8.13 -13.43
CA PHE A 237 -27.54 7.22 -13.65
C PHE A 237 -28.77 7.98 -14.17
N SER A 238 -29.36 7.48 -15.24
CA SER A 238 -30.64 7.99 -15.74
C SER A 238 -31.75 7.79 -14.70
N PRO A 239 -32.80 8.64 -14.66
CA PRO A 239 -33.89 8.50 -13.71
C PRO A 239 -34.58 7.13 -13.75
N LEU A 240 -34.74 6.54 -14.95
CA LEU A 240 -35.31 5.20 -15.13
C LEU A 240 -34.43 4.12 -14.48
N TYR A 241 -33.10 4.24 -14.62
CA TYR A 241 -32.16 3.33 -14.00
C TYR A 241 -32.16 3.45 -12.47
N VAL A 242 -32.21 4.68 -11.93
CA VAL A 242 -32.32 4.94 -10.50
C VAL A 242 -33.58 4.28 -9.92
N GLU A 243 -34.73 4.39 -10.59
CA GLU A 243 -35.98 3.76 -10.14
C GLU A 243 -35.86 2.23 -10.10
N TRP A 244 -35.31 1.63 -11.16
CA TRP A 244 -35.10 0.19 -11.23
C TRP A 244 -34.12 -0.30 -10.16
N LEU A 245 -32.96 0.33 -10.03
CA LEU A 245 -31.93 -0.06 -9.07
C LEU A 245 -32.40 0.10 -7.62
N SER A 246 -33.15 1.16 -7.32
CA SER A 246 -33.74 1.36 -5.98
C SER A 246 -34.65 0.20 -5.59
N ARG A 247 -35.41 -0.35 -6.55
CA ARG A 247 -36.28 -1.50 -6.32
C ARG A 247 -35.50 -2.79 -6.12
N GLU A 248 -34.49 -3.04 -6.96
CA GLU A 248 -33.59 -4.18 -6.81
C GLU A 248 -32.96 -4.21 -5.41
N LEU A 249 -32.45 -3.06 -4.94
CA LEU A 249 -31.87 -2.95 -3.59
C LEU A 249 -32.90 -3.19 -2.48
N ALA A 250 -34.14 -2.70 -2.65
CA ALA A 250 -35.22 -2.94 -1.70
C ALA A 250 -35.64 -4.41 -1.62
N GLU A 251 -35.61 -5.15 -2.74
CA GLU A 251 -35.92 -6.58 -2.77
C GLU A 251 -34.84 -7.44 -2.10
N LEU A 252 -33.58 -6.99 -2.12
CA LEU A 252 -32.47 -7.68 -1.43
C LEU A 252 -32.57 -7.55 0.09
N HIS A 253 -33.22 -6.49 0.58
CA HIS A 253 -33.39 -6.19 2.00
C HIS A 253 -34.87 -5.89 2.31
N PRO A 254 -35.76 -6.90 2.23
CA PRO A 254 -37.15 -6.70 2.59
C PRO A 254 -37.19 -6.20 4.02
N THR A 255 -37.71 -4.99 4.23
CA THR A 255 -37.80 -4.32 5.53
C THR A 255 -38.53 -5.24 6.50
N SER A 256 -37.76 -6.00 7.27
CA SER A 256 -38.28 -6.86 8.32
C SER A 256 -38.63 -5.96 9.49
N SER A 257 -39.83 -5.39 9.45
CA SER A 257 -40.46 -4.87 10.66
C SER A 257 -40.50 -6.03 11.67
N ASN A 258 -39.60 -6.01 12.67
CA ASN A 258 -39.52 -6.88 13.86
C ASN A 258 -38.63 -8.13 13.84
N ALA A 259 -37.68 -8.30 12.91
CA ALA A 259 -36.68 -9.36 13.07
C ALA A 259 -35.45 -8.83 13.82
N THR A 260 -35.38 -9.07 15.13
CA THR A 260 -34.13 -8.96 15.90
C THR A 260 -33.12 -9.91 15.26
N ILE A 261 -32.11 -9.37 14.58
CA ILE A 261 -31.07 -10.15 13.92
C ILE A 261 -30.23 -10.81 15.02
N ASN A 262 -30.54 -12.07 15.34
CA ASN A 262 -29.63 -12.96 16.06
C ASN A 262 -28.55 -13.44 15.08
N THR A 263 -27.50 -12.63 14.88
CA THR A 263 -26.28 -13.06 14.20
C THR A 263 -25.48 -13.95 15.13
N SER A 264 -25.84 -15.24 15.21
CA SER A 264 -24.88 -16.29 15.57
C SER A 264 -24.06 -16.64 14.34
N SER A 265 -23.21 -15.72 13.91
CA SER A 265 -22.16 -15.98 12.92
C SER A 265 -20.83 -15.72 13.58
N GLN A 266 -20.23 -16.80 14.11
CA GLN A 266 -18.78 -16.87 14.29
C GLN A 266 -18.14 -16.87 12.89
N GLY A 267 -18.00 -15.70 12.31
CA GLY A 267 -17.35 -15.43 11.03
C GLY A 267 -16.60 -14.13 11.19
N ILE A 268 -15.28 -14.25 11.28
CA ILE A 268 -14.32 -13.22 11.69
C ILE A 268 -14.47 -11.95 10.83
N GLU A 269 -14.71 -10.82 11.49
CA GLU A 269 -14.67 -9.48 10.91
C GLU A 269 -13.26 -9.20 10.37
N ASN A 270 -13.12 -9.01 9.06
CA ASN A 270 -12.08 -8.15 8.49
C ASN A 270 -12.73 -6.84 8.04
N VAL A 271 -13.52 -6.25 8.93
CA VAL A 271 -13.88 -4.83 8.85
C VAL A 271 -12.72 -4.10 9.50
N PHE A 272 -12.13 -3.11 8.80
CA PHE A 272 -10.97 -2.32 9.22
C PHE A 272 -10.78 -2.25 10.74
N LEU A 273 -9.55 -2.51 11.20
CA LEU A 273 -9.05 -2.48 12.58
C LEU A 273 -9.41 -1.17 13.30
N LYS A 274 -10.68 -0.96 13.61
CA LYS A 274 -11.19 0.06 14.51
C LYS A 274 -11.57 -0.65 15.78
N LEU A 275 -11.03 -0.15 16.89
CA LEU A 275 -11.39 -0.68 18.19
C LEU A 275 -12.87 -0.38 18.45
N PRO A 276 -13.70 -1.39 18.81
CA PRO A 276 -15.10 -1.14 19.16
C PRO A 276 -15.23 -0.16 20.32
N ASP A 277 -16.38 0.52 20.43
CA ASP A 277 -16.58 1.57 21.44
C ASP A 277 -16.57 1.03 22.88
N GLU A 278 -16.97 -0.23 23.06
CA GLU A 278 -17.02 -0.87 24.38
C GLU A 278 -15.62 -1.00 25.03
N PRO A 279 -14.59 -1.57 24.38
CA PRO A 279 -13.20 -1.52 24.86
C PRO A 279 -12.68 -0.12 25.21
N VAL A 280 -13.03 0.90 24.41
CA VAL A 280 -12.63 2.30 24.68
C VAL A 280 -13.27 2.79 25.97
N ARG A 281 -14.57 2.55 26.15
CA ARG A 281 -15.29 2.91 27.38
C ARG A 281 -14.68 2.21 28.60
N GLN A 282 -14.37 0.92 28.50
CA GLN A 282 -13.74 0.19 29.60
C GLN A 282 -12.35 0.73 29.94
N PHE A 283 -11.57 1.15 28.95
CA PHE A 283 -10.31 1.86 29.18
C PHE A 283 -10.53 3.17 29.94
N ASP A 284 -11.45 4.02 29.47
CA ASP A 284 -11.78 5.31 30.11
C ASP A 284 -12.31 5.15 31.54
N GLU A 285 -12.98 4.04 31.84
CA GLU A 285 -13.51 3.72 33.18
C GLU A 285 -12.49 3.02 34.09
N GLY A 286 -11.26 2.76 33.60
CA GLY A 286 -10.23 2.05 34.35
C GLY A 286 -10.51 0.56 34.54
N LEU A 287 -11.43 -0.02 33.76
CA LEU A 287 -11.81 -1.44 33.76
C LEU A 287 -10.87 -2.27 32.87
N VAL A 288 -9.56 -2.01 33.00
CA VAL A 288 -8.51 -2.69 32.25
C VAL A 288 -7.39 -3.13 33.19
N SER A 289 -6.71 -4.22 32.86
CA SER A 289 -5.47 -4.63 33.52
C SER A 289 -4.28 -4.29 32.63
N ARG A 290 -3.30 -3.57 33.18
CA ARG A 290 -2.07 -3.25 32.47
C ARG A 290 -1.13 -4.44 32.48
N GLN A 291 -0.60 -4.80 31.32
CA GLN A 291 0.48 -5.76 31.21
C GLN A 291 1.82 -5.01 31.22
N GLU A 292 2.66 -5.30 32.22
CA GLU A 292 4.07 -4.90 32.17
C GLU A 292 4.76 -5.79 31.14
N GLY A 293 5.29 -5.25 30.02
CA GLY A 293 5.95 -6.19 29.11
C GLY A 293 6.58 -5.75 27.80
N HIS A 294 6.32 -4.57 27.23
CA HIS A 294 6.91 -4.28 25.91
C HIS A 294 7.54 -2.89 25.86
N LYS A 295 8.87 -2.83 25.99
CA LYS A 295 9.65 -1.66 25.55
C LYS A 295 10.03 -1.90 24.10
N PRO A 296 9.35 -1.28 23.11
CA PRO A 296 9.76 -1.40 21.72
C PRO A 296 11.21 -0.95 21.58
N GLN A 297 12.04 -1.76 20.91
CA GLN A 297 13.48 -1.47 20.75
C GLN A 297 13.74 -0.32 19.76
N PHE A 298 12.70 0.16 19.06
CA PHE A 298 12.82 0.96 17.86
C PHE A 298 12.05 2.29 17.86
N SER A 299 11.20 2.59 18.87
CA SER A 299 10.51 3.89 19.00
C SER A 299 11.16 4.73 20.09
N ASN A 300 11.54 5.98 19.75
CA ASN A 300 12.21 6.90 20.68
C ASN A 300 11.28 8.01 21.21
N ASN A 301 10.14 8.26 20.55
CA ASN A 301 9.30 9.45 20.81
C ASN A 301 7.99 9.11 21.52
N SER A 302 7.68 7.83 21.74
CA SER A 302 6.45 7.40 22.37
C SER A 302 6.68 6.31 23.40
N SER A 303 5.79 6.24 24.38
CA SER A 303 5.73 5.08 25.28
C SER A 303 4.52 4.24 24.91
N SER A 304 4.69 2.91 24.91
CA SER A 304 3.64 1.98 24.58
C SER A 304 3.45 0.93 25.66
N TYR A 305 2.22 0.45 25.84
CA TYR A 305 1.92 -0.68 26.70
C TYR A 305 0.66 -1.41 26.23
N ILE A 306 0.46 -2.63 26.74
CA ILE A 306 -0.73 -3.42 26.44
C ILE A 306 -1.65 -3.38 27.66
N VAL A 307 -2.94 -3.23 27.41
CA VAL A 307 -3.97 -3.42 28.42
C VAL A 307 -4.95 -4.48 27.98
N THR A 308 -5.56 -5.18 28.93
CA THR A 308 -6.59 -6.18 28.68
C THR A 308 -7.89 -5.72 29.32
N THR A 309 -8.97 -5.72 28.56
CA THR A 309 -10.30 -5.35 29.07
C THR A 309 -10.83 -6.39 30.07
N GLN A 310 -11.50 -5.92 31.13
CA GLN A 310 -12.09 -6.79 32.15
C GLN A 310 -13.49 -7.26 31.73
N HIS A 311 -13.58 -8.07 30.68
CA HIS A 311 -14.84 -8.71 30.30
C HIS A 311 -14.80 -10.23 30.60
N PRO A 312 -15.78 -10.79 31.35
CA PRO A 312 -15.74 -12.19 31.79
C PRO A 312 -15.68 -13.23 30.66
N LEU A 313 -16.20 -12.88 29.48
CA LEU A 313 -16.31 -13.79 28.35
C LEU A 313 -15.42 -13.41 27.16
N ASN A 314 -15.01 -12.15 27.05
CA ASN A 314 -14.43 -11.57 25.82
C ASN A 314 -13.40 -10.50 26.19
N SER A 315 -12.35 -10.87 26.91
CA SER A 315 -11.26 -9.94 27.14
C SER A 315 -10.57 -9.60 25.81
N ILE A 316 -10.33 -8.32 25.59
CA ILE A 316 -9.70 -7.78 24.39
C ILE A 316 -8.42 -7.11 24.82
N ASN A 317 -7.32 -7.46 24.15
CA ASN A 317 -6.07 -6.74 24.29
C ASN A 317 -6.15 -5.44 23.46
N ILE A 318 -5.63 -4.36 24.02
CA ILE A 318 -5.53 -3.05 23.37
C ILE A 318 -4.08 -2.62 23.46
N PHE A 319 -3.54 -2.16 22.32
CA PHE A 319 -2.23 -1.51 22.30
C PHE A 319 -2.43 -0.02 22.57
N VAL A 320 -1.83 0.48 23.64
CA VAL A 320 -1.95 1.86 24.09
C VAL A 320 -0.65 2.60 23.78
N LYS A 321 -0.74 3.70 23.03
CA LYS A 321 0.37 4.60 22.73
C LYS A 321 0.16 5.95 23.41
N VAL A 322 1.16 6.39 24.14
CA VAL A 322 1.25 7.73 24.72
C VAL A 322 2.27 8.53 23.90
N SER A 323 1.80 9.60 23.27
CA SER A 323 2.61 10.49 22.43
C SER A 323 2.18 11.93 22.64
N GLU A 324 3.12 12.88 22.59
CA GLU A 324 2.78 14.31 22.54
C GLU A 324 2.11 14.70 21.20
N TYR A 325 2.28 13.87 20.17
CA TYR A 325 1.68 14.00 18.83
C TYR A 325 0.45 13.12 18.63
N ALA A 326 -0.22 12.68 19.72
CA ALA A 326 -1.34 11.75 19.63
C ALA A 326 -2.46 12.26 18.69
N GLN A 327 -2.76 13.56 18.73
CA GLN A 327 -3.76 14.15 17.86
C GLN A 327 -3.34 14.11 16.39
N ASP A 328 -2.09 14.46 16.08
CA ASP A 328 -1.56 14.47 14.72
C ASP A 328 -1.50 13.05 14.15
N GLU A 329 -1.04 12.09 14.94
CA GLU A 329 -1.04 10.67 14.57
C GLU A 329 -2.45 10.12 14.36
N PHE A 330 -3.44 10.51 15.17
CA PHE A 330 -4.83 10.11 14.94
C PHE A 330 -5.37 10.66 13.61
N GLN A 331 -5.09 11.94 13.29
CA GLN A 331 -5.49 12.51 12.00
C GLN A 331 -4.71 11.90 10.83
N GLY A 332 -3.42 11.66 11.01
CA GLY A 332 -2.54 10.98 10.07
C GLY A 332 -3.04 9.59 9.75
N ALA A 333 -3.39 8.79 10.77
CA ALA A 333 -3.96 7.45 10.62
C ALA A 333 -5.31 7.48 9.88
N LYS A 334 -6.22 8.39 10.27
CA LYS A 334 -7.50 8.57 9.57
C LYS A 334 -7.27 8.90 8.10
N THR A 335 -6.37 9.82 7.81
CA THR A 335 -6.10 10.25 6.43
C THR A 335 -5.40 9.16 5.64
N ALA A 336 -4.43 8.47 6.23
CA ALA A 336 -3.73 7.33 5.63
C ALA A 336 -4.68 6.19 5.28
N SER A 337 -5.67 5.90 6.13
CA SER A 337 -6.67 4.85 5.87
C SER A 337 -7.52 5.09 4.61
N ARG A 338 -7.49 6.31 4.05
CA ARG A 338 -8.16 6.67 2.78
C ARG A 338 -7.39 6.19 1.55
N TYR A 339 -6.08 6.05 1.67
CA TYR A 339 -5.19 5.75 0.55
C TYR A 339 -4.61 4.34 0.64
N PHE A 340 -4.54 3.78 1.85
CA PHE A 340 -3.81 2.54 2.11
C PHE A 340 -4.70 1.50 2.80
N PRO A 341 -4.72 0.24 2.31
CA PRO A 341 -5.64 -0.78 2.81
C PRO A 341 -5.22 -1.38 4.18
N ARG A 342 -3.94 -1.27 4.54
CA ARG A 342 -3.34 -1.93 5.71
C ARG A 342 -3.07 -0.96 6.87
N ILE A 343 -4.05 -0.10 7.16
CA ILE A 343 -3.96 0.96 8.17
C ILE A 343 -4.80 0.61 9.40
N SER A 344 -4.19 0.72 10.57
CA SER A 344 -4.89 0.66 11.85
C SER A 344 -5.27 2.07 12.28
N VAL A 345 -6.56 2.36 12.40
CA VAL A 345 -7.02 3.68 12.87
C VAL A 345 -7.26 3.58 14.37
N PRO A 346 -6.45 4.24 15.22
CA PRO A 346 -6.65 4.18 16.66
C PRO A 346 -7.94 4.89 17.06
N ARG A 347 -8.42 4.62 18.27
CA ARG A 347 -9.40 5.46 18.97
C ARG A 347 -8.67 6.37 19.95
N MET A 348 -9.18 7.58 20.17
CA MET A 348 -8.64 8.49 21.19
C MET A 348 -9.37 8.25 22.51
N ALA A 349 -8.63 7.93 23.58
CA ALA A 349 -9.18 7.87 24.94
C ALA A 349 -9.48 9.27 25.49
N LYS A 350 -10.29 9.39 26.54
CA LYS A 350 -10.55 10.69 27.21
C LYS A 350 -9.30 11.32 27.81
N SER A 351 -8.34 10.49 28.19
CA SER A 351 -7.04 10.90 28.73
C SER A 351 -6.04 11.32 27.65
N GLY A 352 -6.38 11.15 26.36
CA GLY A 352 -5.56 11.57 25.22
C GLY A 352 -4.64 10.50 24.66
N GLU A 353 -4.61 9.28 25.21
CA GLU A 353 -3.87 8.16 24.63
C GLU A 353 -4.56 7.61 23.37
N LEU A 354 -3.73 7.04 22.48
CA LEU A 354 -4.20 6.31 21.31
C LEU A 354 -4.39 4.83 21.65
N LEU A 355 -5.59 4.33 21.38
CA LEU A 355 -6.02 2.95 21.59
C LEU A 355 -6.11 2.24 20.24
N TYR A 356 -5.11 1.42 19.95
CA TYR A 356 -5.06 0.59 18.76
C TYR A 356 -5.64 -0.80 19.05
N PRO A 357 -6.37 -1.42 18.11
CA PRO A 357 -6.62 -2.85 18.15
C PRO A 357 -5.31 -3.61 18.30
N PHE A 358 -5.30 -4.59 19.19
CA PHE A 358 -4.09 -5.39 19.41
C PHE A 358 -3.80 -6.25 18.19
N PHE A 359 -2.61 -6.07 17.63
CA PHE A 359 -2.08 -6.89 16.55
C PHE A 359 -0.99 -7.80 17.14
N ALA A 360 -1.23 -9.11 17.12
CA ALA A 360 -0.33 -10.12 17.68
C ALA A 360 0.88 -10.41 16.77
N GLY A 361 1.55 -9.35 16.30
CA GLY A 361 2.71 -9.43 15.42
C GLY A 361 4.00 -8.95 16.05
N VAL A 362 5.10 -9.09 15.31
CA VAL A 362 6.39 -8.49 15.61
C VAL A 362 6.68 -7.36 14.64
N THR A 363 7.50 -6.38 15.00
CA THR A 363 7.96 -5.40 14.01
C THR A 363 8.84 -6.11 12.97
N GLU A 364 8.86 -5.62 11.74
CA GLU A 364 9.76 -6.12 10.71
C GLU A 364 11.23 -5.98 11.13
N SER A 365 11.57 -4.91 11.85
CA SER A 365 12.90 -4.73 12.46
C SER A 365 13.21 -5.84 13.47
N ASP A 366 12.27 -6.22 14.34
CA ASP A 366 12.46 -7.33 15.27
C ASP A 366 12.60 -8.67 14.53
N ALA A 367 11.76 -8.90 13.51
CA ALA A 367 11.82 -10.08 12.65
C ALA A 367 13.17 -10.20 11.95
N ARG A 368 13.68 -9.11 11.39
CA ARG A 368 14.98 -9.05 10.73
C ARG A 368 16.14 -9.24 11.69
N LEU A 369 16.08 -8.62 12.88
CA LEU A 369 17.07 -8.83 13.93
C LEU A 369 17.10 -10.30 14.37
N SER A 370 15.93 -10.94 14.50
CA SER A 370 15.79 -12.36 14.80
C SER A 370 16.41 -13.23 13.69
N TYR A 371 16.10 -12.95 12.42
CA TYR A 371 16.71 -13.62 11.26
C TYR A 371 18.25 -13.56 11.28
N ILE A 372 18.82 -12.39 11.55
CA ILE A 372 20.27 -12.20 11.65
C ILE A 372 20.85 -12.96 12.85
N ARG A 373 20.17 -12.92 14.02
CA ARG A 373 20.57 -13.65 15.24
C ARG A 373 20.57 -15.16 15.09
N ASN A 374 19.69 -15.68 14.25
CA ASN A 374 19.61 -17.10 13.95
C ASN A 374 20.52 -17.51 12.78
N GLY A 375 21.56 -16.71 12.47
CA GLY A 375 22.57 -17.06 11.48
C GLY A 375 22.09 -16.99 10.03
N ARG A 376 20.99 -16.28 9.76
CA ARG A 376 20.45 -16.07 8.40
C ARG A 376 20.06 -17.37 7.67
N GLN A 377 19.63 -18.39 8.41
CA GLN A 377 19.24 -19.69 7.84
C GLN A 377 17.73 -19.88 7.77
N ASP A 378 16.95 -19.01 8.42
CA ASP A 378 15.48 -19.11 8.44
C ASP A 378 14.90 -18.56 7.13
N MET A 379 14.72 -19.45 6.16
CA MET A 379 14.15 -19.11 4.84
C MET A 379 12.71 -18.61 4.94
N SER A 380 11.91 -19.15 5.87
CA SER A 380 10.52 -18.70 6.05
C SER A 380 10.48 -17.26 6.53
N MET A 381 11.35 -16.90 7.48
CA MET A 381 11.49 -15.52 7.95
C MET A 381 11.98 -14.60 6.83
N MET A 382 12.96 -15.04 6.04
CA MET A 382 13.45 -14.28 4.89
C MET A 382 12.34 -14.01 3.87
N GLU A 383 11.53 -15.03 3.54
CA GLU A 383 10.37 -14.89 2.63
C GLU A 383 9.34 -13.91 3.18
N SER A 384 9.02 -13.98 4.49
CA SER A 384 8.12 -13.01 5.13
C SER A 384 8.69 -11.58 5.05
N LEU A 385 9.99 -11.38 5.29
CA LEU A 385 10.63 -10.06 5.19
C LEU A 385 10.58 -9.52 3.74
N LEU A 386 10.84 -10.36 2.74
CA LEU A 386 10.75 -9.96 1.33
C LEU A 386 9.31 -9.66 0.90
N TYR A 387 8.34 -10.45 1.36
CA TYR A 387 6.93 -10.20 1.11
C TYR A 387 6.49 -8.84 1.66
N VAL A 388 6.98 -8.46 2.83
CA VAL A 388 6.67 -7.17 3.45
C VAL A 388 7.22 -6.01 2.65
N GLU A 389 8.41 -6.16 2.10
CA GLU A 389 9.01 -5.16 1.23
C GLU A 389 8.27 -5.01 -0.09
N LEU A 390 7.71 -6.10 -0.61
CA LEU A 390 6.77 -6.05 -1.74
C LEU A 390 5.48 -5.33 -1.35
N VAL A 391 4.89 -5.65 -0.21
CA VAL A 391 3.69 -4.97 0.30
C VAL A 391 3.95 -3.48 0.51
N LYS A 392 5.11 -3.09 1.06
CA LYS A 392 5.50 -1.67 1.17
C LYS A 392 5.62 -1.02 -0.20
N ALA A 393 6.27 -1.69 -1.15
CA ALA A 393 6.41 -1.17 -2.50
C ALA A 393 5.04 -0.96 -3.16
N GLU A 394 4.10 -1.90 -2.95
CA GLU A 394 2.72 -1.86 -3.43
C GLU A 394 1.89 -0.76 -2.77
N ASP A 395 1.97 -0.68 -1.44
CA ASP A 395 1.07 0.13 -0.64
C ASP A 395 1.57 1.54 -0.41
N THR A 396 2.86 1.88 -0.50
CA THR A 396 3.35 3.10 0.17
C THR A 396 4.16 4.07 -0.68
N LEU A 397 3.87 5.35 -0.47
CA LEU A 397 4.80 6.48 -0.56
C LEU A 397 5.00 6.97 0.90
N GLN A 398 6.20 7.40 1.35
CA GLN A 398 6.53 7.48 2.80
C GLN A 398 7.39 8.67 3.31
N TYR A 399 6.79 9.77 3.76
CA TYR A 399 7.50 11.00 4.19
C TYR A 399 8.25 11.14 5.55
N SER A 400 9.02 12.21 5.74
CA SER A 400 9.23 12.78 7.08
C SER A 400 9.37 14.31 7.02
N GLU A 401 8.42 15.09 7.59
CA GLU A 401 8.57 16.57 7.80
C GLU A 401 9.80 16.90 8.63
N VAL A 402 10.28 15.89 9.33
CA VAL A 402 11.22 16.02 10.41
C VAL A 402 12.64 16.31 9.92
N PHE A 403 12.93 16.25 8.61
CA PHE A 403 14.28 16.54 8.09
C PHE A 403 14.69 18.00 8.25
N HIS A 404 13.85 18.94 7.83
CA HIS A 404 14.16 20.37 7.90
C HIS A 404 14.27 20.83 9.35
N ASP A 405 13.29 20.48 10.18
CA ASP A 405 13.24 20.90 11.58
C ASP A 405 14.34 20.28 12.45
N ARG A 406 14.83 19.08 12.10
CA ARG A 406 15.98 18.47 12.78
C ARG A 406 17.30 19.17 12.49
N LEU A 407 17.43 19.79 11.32
CA LEU A 407 18.62 20.51 10.89
C LEU A 407 18.68 21.94 11.42
N LEU A 408 17.51 22.60 11.57
CA LEU A 408 17.46 23.96 12.09
C LEU A 408 18.19 24.06 13.44
N ASP A 409 19.08 25.04 13.52
CA ASP A 409 19.93 25.32 14.70
C ASP A 409 20.73 24.13 15.22
N ASP A 410 21.04 23.15 14.35
CA ASP A 410 21.69 21.88 14.71
C ASP A 410 20.94 21.11 15.82
N ARG A 411 19.63 21.32 15.97
CA ARG A 411 18.84 20.84 17.12
C ARG A 411 19.09 19.36 17.41
N ARG A 412 19.00 18.50 16.39
CA ARG A 412 19.17 17.05 16.56
C ARG A 412 20.62 16.64 16.83
N MET A 413 21.59 17.35 16.26
CA MET A 413 23.01 17.11 16.53
C MET A 413 23.38 17.53 17.96
N LYS A 414 22.83 18.63 18.47
CA LYS A 414 22.97 19.06 19.87
C LYS A 414 22.35 18.07 20.84
N GLU A 415 21.15 17.56 20.51
CA GLU A 415 20.48 16.52 21.30
C GLU A 415 21.33 15.25 21.42
N TYR A 416 22.00 14.85 20.35
CA TYR A 416 22.76 13.60 20.31
C TYR A 416 24.21 13.71 20.77
N TYR A 417 24.86 14.82 20.43
CA TYR A 417 26.32 15.00 20.51
C TYR A 417 26.72 16.34 21.13
N GLY A 418 25.81 17.03 21.85
CA GLY A 418 26.10 18.31 22.49
C GLY A 418 27.24 18.26 23.50
N GLU A 419 27.46 17.10 24.13
CA GLU A 419 28.59 16.84 25.04
C GLU A 419 29.89 16.45 24.30
N GLY A 420 29.84 16.36 22.96
CA GLY A 420 30.89 15.81 22.12
C GLY A 420 30.73 14.31 21.84
N ILE A 421 31.64 13.77 21.05
CA ILE A 421 31.72 12.34 20.73
C ILE A 421 33.16 11.85 20.90
N THR A 422 33.34 10.68 21.49
CA THR A 422 34.67 10.05 21.56
C THR A 422 35.00 9.41 20.22
N LEU A 423 36.13 9.77 19.63
CA LEU A 423 36.67 9.17 18.40
C LEU A 423 38.18 8.92 18.60
N GLY A 424 38.60 7.67 18.45
CA GLY A 424 40.02 7.29 18.60
C GLY A 424 40.54 7.50 20.01
N GLY A 425 39.65 7.49 21.02
CA GLY A 425 39.98 7.79 22.41
C GLY A 425 40.03 9.28 22.76
N GLU A 426 39.80 10.18 21.81
CA GLU A 426 39.72 11.63 22.03
C GLU A 426 38.25 12.09 22.01
N THR A 427 37.85 12.95 22.95
CA THR A 427 36.54 13.60 22.90
C THR A 427 36.58 14.78 21.92
N VAL A 428 35.89 14.65 20.80
CA VAL A 428 35.71 15.69 19.79
C VAL A 428 34.46 16.50 20.14
N SER A 429 34.61 17.81 20.37
CA SER A 429 33.48 18.71 20.61
C SER A 429 32.55 18.78 19.39
N LEU A 430 31.28 19.15 19.59
CA LEU A 430 30.33 19.29 18.48
C LEU A 430 30.82 20.29 17.42
N ASP A 431 31.32 21.46 17.82
CA ASP A 431 31.82 22.48 16.88
C ASP A 431 33.00 21.96 16.04
N ARG A 432 33.90 21.19 16.67
CA ARG A 432 35.00 20.55 15.95
C ARG A 432 34.46 19.47 15.02
N LEU A 433 33.57 18.60 15.49
CA LEU A 433 32.96 17.56 14.67
C LEU A 433 32.30 18.13 13.42
N LEU A 434 31.58 19.25 13.56
CA LEU A 434 30.90 19.92 12.46
C LEU A 434 31.87 20.53 11.43
N SER A 435 33.07 20.92 11.84
CA SER A 435 34.09 21.56 10.98
C SER A 435 35.10 20.57 10.37
N LEU A 436 35.26 19.38 10.94
CA LEU A 436 36.17 18.35 10.40
C LEU A 436 35.80 17.99 8.96
N ARG A 437 36.81 17.90 8.10
CA ARG A 437 36.68 17.41 6.71
C ARG A 437 36.67 15.89 6.70
N TRP A 438 36.14 15.31 5.64
CA TRP A 438 35.99 13.86 5.51
C TRP A 438 36.78 13.35 4.31
N LEU A 439 37.55 12.28 4.51
CA LEU A 439 38.24 11.55 3.45
C LEU A 439 37.80 10.08 3.54
N ILE A 440 36.90 9.66 2.65
CA ILE A 440 36.30 8.32 2.66
C ILE A 440 36.76 7.59 1.40
N ASN A 441 37.44 6.46 1.56
CA ASN A 441 38.00 5.67 0.45
C ASN A 441 38.82 6.54 -0.53
N ASP A 442 39.72 7.36 0.04
CA ASP A 442 40.57 8.33 -0.67
C ASP A 442 39.83 9.45 -1.44
N LYS A 443 38.50 9.51 -1.36
CA LYS A 443 37.70 10.62 -1.90
C LYS A 443 37.44 11.66 -0.81
N SER A 444 37.68 12.94 -1.13
CA SER A 444 37.41 14.07 -0.23
C SER A 444 35.94 14.48 -0.28
N TYR A 445 35.38 14.74 0.89
CA TYR A 445 34.01 15.20 1.12
C TYR A 445 34.03 16.48 1.96
N PRO A 446 32.95 17.29 1.90
CA PRO A 446 32.83 18.49 2.72
C PRO A 446 32.80 18.18 4.22
N SER A 447 32.91 19.23 5.03
CA SER A 447 32.59 19.14 6.46
C SER A 447 31.10 18.89 6.67
N LEU A 448 30.72 18.45 7.88
CA LEU A 448 29.31 18.27 8.21
C LEU A 448 28.55 19.61 8.17
N ARG A 449 29.18 20.71 8.58
CA ARG A 449 28.59 22.05 8.50
C ARG A 449 28.22 22.39 7.06
N GLU A 450 29.19 22.34 6.14
CA GLU A 450 28.93 22.63 4.72
C GLU A 450 27.88 21.67 4.14
N ALA A 451 27.93 20.39 4.53
CA ALA A 451 26.97 19.41 4.07
C ALA A 451 25.54 19.70 4.55
N PHE A 452 25.37 20.09 5.81
CA PHE A 452 24.09 20.49 6.41
C PHE A 452 23.58 21.83 5.87
N ASP A 453 24.44 22.81 5.64
CA ASP A 453 24.04 24.11 5.08
C ASP A 453 23.50 23.97 3.63
N GLU A 454 24.15 23.14 2.81
CA GLU A 454 23.63 22.79 1.48
C GLU A 454 22.33 21.96 1.61
N SER A 455 22.26 21.03 2.57
CA SER A 455 21.06 20.22 2.79
C SER A 455 19.86 21.09 3.17
N LEU A 456 20.03 22.04 4.07
CA LEU A 456 19.04 23.04 4.44
C LEU A 456 18.53 23.81 3.23
N THR A 457 19.43 24.21 2.32
CA THR A 457 19.06 24.90 1.08
C THR A 457 18.21 24.02 0.16
N VAL A 458 18.56 22.74 0.03
CA VAL A 458 17.84 21.80 -0.84
C VAL A 458 16.45 21.45 -0.30
N ILE A 459 16.32 21.21 1.00
CA ILE A 459 15.04 20.78 1.62
C ILE A 459 14.19 21.94 2.15
N ALA A 460 14.68 23.19 2.06
CA ALA A 460 13.91 24.35 2.50
C ALA A 460 12.54 24.35 1.81
N PRO A 461 11.42 24.61 2.51
CA PRO A 461 10.07 24.54 1.93
C PRO A 461 9.88 25.38 0.67
N ASN A 462 10.66 26.44 0.50
CA ASN A 462 10.65 27.35 -0.65
C ASN A 462 11.74 27.07 -1.70
N SER A 463 12.49 25.97 -1.57
CA SER A 463 13.52 25.60 -2.53
C SER A 463 12.91 25.19 -3.87
N ALA A 464 13.67 25.38 -4.96
CA ALA A 464 13.22 24.95 -6.29
C ALA A 464 12.91 23.45 -6.32
N HIS A 465 13.75 22.61 -5.68
CA HIS A 465 13.54 21.16 -5.64
C HIS A 465 12.27 20.79 -4.89
N MET A 466 11.97 21.43 -3.75
CA MET A 466 10.75 21.17 -2.97
C MET A 466 9.50 21.58 -3.73
N LEU A 467 9.50 22.79 -4.32
CA LEU A 467 8.32 23.34 -5.00
C LEU A 467 7.99 22.63 -6.32
N SER A 468 8.99 22.05 -7.00
CA SER A 468 8.80 21.38 -8.29
C SER A 468 8.66 19.86 -8.17
N CYS A 469 8.99 19.25 -7.03
CA CYS A 469 8.84 17.82 -6.82
C CYS A 469 7.34 17.46 -6.75
N PRO A 470 6.89 16.40 -7.45
CA PRO A 470 5.53 15.91 -7.30
C PRO A 470 5.21 15.59 -5.85
N ILE A 471 3.98 15.92 -5.45
CA ILE A 471 3.47 15.67 -4.11
C ILE A 471 2.55 14.46 -4.14
N ALA A 472 2.70 13.55 -3.17
CA ALA A 472 1.77 12.45 -2.96
C ALA A 472 1.43 12.33 -1.48
N PHE A 473 0.31 11.66 -1.17
CA PHE A 473 0.04 11.28 0.19
C PHE A 473 0.96 10.12 0.57
N GLY A 474 1.74 10.28 1.63
CA GLY A 474 2.59 9.23 2.15
C GLY A 474 2.37 8.95 3.62
N LEU A 475 2.70 7.72 4.04
CA LEU A 475 2.61 7.28 5.44
C LEU A 475 3.55 7.99 6.38
N GLY A 476 4.55 8.63 5.81
CA GLY A 476 5.60 9.20 6.59
C GLY A 476 6.66 8.15 6.91
N ASP A 477 6.48 7.46 8.02
CA ASP A 477 7.57 6.74 8.66
C ASP A 477 7.51 5.21 8.50
N ALA A 478 7.20 4.69 7.31
CA ALA A 478 6.97 3.25 7.12
C ALA A 478 8.25 2.41 6.91
N HIS A 479 9.27 2.68 7.75
CA HIS A 479 10.43 1.80 7.89
C HIS A 479 10.08 0.55 8.72
N GLY A 480 10.95 -0.46 8.72
CA GLY A 480 10.66 -1.72 9.42
C GLY A 480 10.40 -1.62 10.93
N GLY A 481 10.64 -0.49 11.58
CA GLY A 481 10.24 -0.28 12.98
C GLY A 481 8.75 -0.01 13.15
N ASN A 482 8.10 0.48 12.10
CA ASN A 482 6.71 0.92 12.06
C ASN A 482 5.85 0.05 11.13
N VAL A 483 6.32 -1.16 10.85
CA VAL A 483 5.58 -2.19 10.11
C VAL A 483 5.54 -3.45 10.95
N MET A 484 4.33 -3.91 11.28
CA MET A 484 4.10 -5.12 12.05
C MET A 484 3.74 -6.29 11.14
N LEU A 485 4.25 -7.46 11.52
CA LEU A 485 4.13 -8.73 10.81
C LEU A 485 3.48 -9.75 11.72
N ASN A 486 2.32 -10.29 11.33
CA ASN A 486 1.74 -11.41 12.04
C ASN A 486 2.40 -12.72 11.57
N GLN A 487 3.23 -13.30 12.42
CA GLN A 487 3.97 -14.52 12.14
C GLN A 487 3.21 -15.77 12.64
N THR A 488 1.97 -16.01 12.22
CA THR A 488 1.37 -17.35 12.47
C THR A 488 0.21 -17.67 11.52
N ASN A 489 0.14 -18.87 10.90
CA ASN A 489 0.08 -20.16 11.59
C ASN A 489 0.45 -21.42 10.78
N ALA A 490 0.74 -22.50 11.52
CA ALA A 490 0.91 -23.91 11.10
C ALA A 490 -0.28 -24.55 10.30
N LYS A 491 -1.27 -23.74 9.90
CA LYS A 491 -2.44 -24.12 9.10
C LYS A 491 -2.49 -23.40 7.74
N GLY A 492 -1.43 -22.69 7.33
CA GLY A 492 -1.28 -22.16 5.97
C GLY A 492 -2.10 -20.89 5.64
N GLY A 493 -2.40 -20.05 6.64
CA GLY A 493 -3.01 -18.71 6.45
C GLY A 493 -1.96 -17.60 6.30
N THR A 494 -2.36 -16.50 5.65
CA THR A 494 -1.53 -15.43 5.04
C THR A 494 -0.65 -14.62 6.00
N ASN A 495 0.46 -14.08 5.49
CA ASN A 495 1.29 -13.06 6.14
C ASN A 495 0.52 -11.74 6.20
N ASP A 496 0.00 -11.36 7.37
CA ASP A 496 -0.64 -10.06 7.55
C ASP A 496 0.41 -8.98 7.84
N VAL A 497 0.32 -7.86 7.12
CA VAL A 497 1.18 -6.68 7.26
C VAL A 497 0.32 -5.54 7.76
N LEU A 498 0.80 -4.81 8.76
CA LEU A 498 0.12 -3.66 9.33
C LEU A 498 1.10 -2.50 9.46
N PHE A 499 0.76 -1.34 8.90
CA PHE A 499 1.49 -0.10 9.16
C PHE A 499 1.07 0.48 10.52
N ILE A 500 1.99 1.13 11.21
CA ILE A 500 1.72 1.85 12.46
C ILE A 500 2.49 3.17 12.45
N ASP A 501 2.25 4.01 13.46
CA ASP A 501 2.97 5.27 13.67
C ASP A 501 2.81 6.30 12.53
N TYR A 502 1.65 6.96 12.53
CA TYR A 502 1.23 7.88 11.48
C TYR A 502 1.47 9.36 11.83
N GLU A 503 2.37 9.65 12.78
CA GLU A 503 2.64 11.02 13.27
C GLU A 503 3.10 11.97 12.16
N VAL A 504 3.65 11.43 11.07
CA VAL A 504 4.19 12.17 9.91
C VAL A 504 3.48 11.84 8.59
N ALA A 505 2.29 11.22 8.65
CA ALA A 505 1.50 10.93 7.45
C ALA A 505 0.84 12.20 6.89
N GLY A 506 0.82 12.37 5.56
CA GLY A 506 0.41 13.64 4.93
C GLY A 506 0.77 13.73 3.44
N PHE A 507 0.64 14.92 2.85
CA PHE A 507 0.97 15.18 1.44
C PHE A 507 2.34 15.85 1.29
N HIS A 508 3.28 15.19 0.62
CA HIS A 508 4.67 15.65 0.61
C HIS A 508 5.42 15.34 -0.67
N PRO A 509 6.56 16.01 -0.92
CA PRO A 509 7.46 15.71 -2.02
C PRO A 509 7.90 14.25 -2.04
N ILE A 510 7.56 13.55 -3.13
CA ILE A 510 7.73 12.11 -3.26
C ILE A 510 9.17 11.64 -3.01
N MET A 511 10.18 12.47 -3.30
CA MET A 511 11.59 12.10 -3.06
C MET A 511 11.97 12.05 -1.59
N LEU A 512 11.38 12.92 -0.76
CA LEU A 512 11.56 12.82 0.68
C LEU A 512 10.88 11.55 1.20
N ASP A 513 9.79 11.16 0.52
CA ASP A 513 8.98 10.00 0.83
C ASP A 513 9.65 8.63 0.56
N LEU A 514 10.77 8.64 -0.16
CA LEU A 514 11.50 7.42 -0.46
C LEU A 514 12.70 7.24 0.48
N ALA A 515 13.17 8.33 1.09
CA ALA A 515 14.47 8.35 1.74
C ALA A 515 14.54 7.42 2.96
N LYS A 516 13.58 7.54 3.88
CA LYS A 516 13.62 6.79 5.13
C LYS A 516 13.49 5.27 4.97
N PRO A 517 12.56 4.72 4.15
CA PRO A 517 12.54 3.29 3.87
C PRO A 517 13.78 2.83 3.11
N LEU A 518 14.23 3.57 2.08
CA LEU A 518 15.45 3.21 1.34
C LEU A 518 16.66 3.14 2.27
N TYR A 519 16.81 4.10 3.19
CA TYR A 519 17.92 4.10 4.13
C TYR A 519 17.76 3.05 5.22
N SER A 520 16.67 3.09 5.98
CA SER A 520 16.50 2.30 7.21
C SER A 520 16.39 0.80 6.92
N ASP A 521 15.76 0.43 5.81
CA ASP A 521 15.60 -0.97 5.43
C ASP A 521 16.78 -1.42 4.53
N GLY A 522 17.26 -0.56 3.62
CA GLY A 522 18.40 -0.90 2.76
C GLY A 522 19.73 -1.01 3.51
N PHE A 523 19.96 -0.12 4.48
CA PHE A 523 21.19 -0.04 5.29
C PHE A 523 20.94 -0.47 6.74
N TYR A 524 19.99 -1.38 6.96
CA TYR A 524 19.61 -1.84 8.30
C TYR A 524 20.80 -2.30 9.16
N GLU A 525 21.75 -3.08 8.60
CA GLU A 525 22.92 -3.53 9.38
C GLU A 525 23.85 -2.37 9.76
N THR A 526 24.00 -1.36 8.89
CA THR A 526 24.74 -0.12 9.21
C THR A 526 24.03 0.66 10.32
N LEU A 527 22.71 0.82 10.22
CA LEU A 527 21.91 1.61 11.15
C LEU A 527 21.77 0.94 12.53
N TYR A 528 21.72 -0.39 12.58
CA TYR A 528 21.49 -1.20 13.77
C TYR A 528 22.70 -2.03 14.21
N GLN A 529 23.90 -1.68 13.75
CA GLN A 529 25.13 -2.46 13.98
C GLN A 529 25.32 -2.88 15.45
N ARG A 530 25.04 -1.99 16.40
CA ARG A 530 25.13 -2.26 17.85
C ARG A 530 24.23 -3.42 18.34
N LEU A 531 23.11 -3.67 17.67
CA LEU A 531 22.17 -4.72 18.06
C LEU A 531 22.54 -6.09 17.46
N MET A 532 23.44 -6.11 16.47
CA MET A 532 23.84 -7.31 15.75
C MET A 532 24.73 -8.22 16.60
N PRO A 533 24.56 -9.54 16.51
CA PRO A 533 25.42 -10.49 17.19
C PRO A 533 26.79 -10.58 16.51
N GLY A 534 27.86 -10.49 17.30
CA GLY A 534 29.24 -10.58 16.82
C GLY A 534 29.80 -9.26 16.29
N LYS A 535 31.13 -9.22 16.05
CA LYS A 535 31.77 -8.09 15.37
C LYS A 535 31.46 -8.21 13.88
N VAL A 536 30.53 -7.40 13.37
CA VAL A 536 30.40 -7.19 11.93
C VAL A 536 31.73 -6.62 11.44
N ASP A 537 32.51 -7.44 10.72
CA ASP A 537 33.77 -7.00 10.13
C ASP A 537 33.47 -6.16 8.88
N LEU A 538 33.21 -4.87 9.11
CA LEU A 538 33.07 -3.87 8.05
C LEU A 538 34.40 -3.55 7.35
N ARG A 539 35.51 -4.25 7.68
CA ARG A 539 36.87 -3.88 7.29
C ARG A 539 37.14 -2.39 7.52
N PHE A 540 36.59 -1.88 8.61
CA PHE A 540 36.50 -0.47 8.89
C PHE A 540 37.77 0.00 9.59
N LYS A 541 38.50 0.92 8.95
CA LYS A 541 39.64 1.59 9.57
C LYS A 541 39.41 3.09 9.52
N TYR A 542 39.74 3.76 10.60
CA TYR A 542 39.66 5.21 10.62
C TYR A 542 40.77 5.83 11.46
N ARG A 543 41.05 7.10 11.19
CA ARG A 543 41.88 7.97 12.03
C ARG A 543 41.36 9.39 11.96
N VAL A 544 41.42 10.10 13.09
CA VAL A 544 41.23 11.55 13.13
C VAL A 544 42.63 12.17 13.05
N SER A 545 42.88 12.97 12.01
CA SER A 545 44.16 13.66 11.84
C SER A 545 44.03 15.08 12.39
N SER A 546 44.62 15.35 13.55
CA SER A 546 44.61 16.68 14.16
C SER A 546 45.38 17.72 13.34
N ASP A 547 46.40 17.32 12.58
CA ASP A 547 47.19 18.24 11.75
C ASP A 547 46.42 18.77 10.53
N THR A 548 45.45 18.00 10.05
CA THR A 548 44.69 18.31 8.83
C THR A 548 43.21 18.53 9.08
N ASP A 549 42.78 18.49 10.35
CA ASP A 549 41.37 18.51 10.77
C ASP A 549 40.48 17.65 9.87
N THR A 550 40.92 16.41 9.63
CA THR A 550 40.28 15.48 8.71
C THR A 550 40.03 14.13 9.39
N ILE A 551 38.81 13.62 9.23
CA ILE A 551 38.46 12.22 9.53
C ILE A 551 38.74 11.40 8.28
N VAL A 552 39.70 10.48 8.38
CA VAL A 552 40.05 9.55 7.31
C VAL A 552 39.40 8.20 7.58
N ILE A 553 38.65 7.69 6.63
CA ILE A 553 37.89 6.45 6.72
C ILE A 553 38.20 5.56 5.51
N ASP A 554 38.58 4.32 5.77
CA ASP A 554 38.60 3.22 4.81
C ASP A 554 37.41 2.30 5.16
N PHE A 555 36.47 2.22 4.23
CA PHE A 555 35.13 1.68 4.42
C PHE A 555 34.73 0.81 3.23
N ALA A 556 34.63 -0.50 3.47
CA ALA A 556 34.20 -1.48 2.49
C ALA A 556 33.03 -2.32 3.07
N PRO A 557 31.81 -1.75 3.12
CA PRO A 557 30.66 -2.44 3.67
C PRO A 557 30.39 -3.73 2.88
N GLN A 558 30.07 -4.79 3.61
CA GLN A 558 29.55 -6.02 3.04
C GLN A 558 28.08 -6.11 3.38
N LEU A 559 27.26 -6.20 2.35
CA LEU A 559 25.82 -6.33 2.51
C LEU A 559 25.41 -7.77 2.25
N ASP A 560 24.44 -8.24 3.03
CA ASP A 560 23.93 -9.60 2.89
C ASP A 560 22.93 -9.72 1.73
N SER A 561 22.60 -10.96 1.35
CA SER A 561 21.68 -11.21 0.24
C SER A 561 20.29 -10.62 0.48
N LEU A 562 19.86 -10.50 1.74
CA LEU A 562 18.58 -9.93 2.10
C LEU A 562 18.57 -8.42 1.86
N ALA A 563 19.55 -7.67 2.35
CA ALA A 563 19.68 -6.24 2.08
C ALA A 563 19.70 -5.93 0.58
N GLN A 564 20.37 -6.78 -0.21
CA GLN A 564 20.45 -6.66 -1.67
C GLN A 564 19.09 -6.84 -2.31
N ALA A 565 18.34 -7.86 -1.87
CA ALA A 565 17.00 -8.13 -2.36
C ALA A 565 16.01 -7.03 -1.95
N ILE A 566 16.10 -6.52 -0.73
CA ILE A 566 15.25 -5.41 -0.23
C ILE A 566 15.49 -4.14 -1.05
N MET A 567 16.75 -3.75 -1.26
CA MET A 567 17.08 -2.59 -2.09
C MET A 567 16.62 -2.78 -3.53
N ASP A 568 16.84 -3.97 -4.11
CA ASP A 568 16.37 -4.31 -5.47
C ASP A 568 14.84 -4.24 -5.57
N ILE A 569 14.10 -4.68 -4.53
CA ILE A 569 12.65 -4.57 -4.47
C ILE A 569 12.21 -3.11 -4.49
N LYS A 570 12.75 -2.28 -3.59
CA LYS A 570 12.37 -0.85 -3.52
C LYS A 570 12.70 -0.13 -4.83
N LEU A 571 13.88 -0.37 -5.39
CA LEU A 571 14.26 0.29 -6.64
C LEU A 571 13.42 -0.18 -7.83
N ARG A 572 13.16 -1.48 -7.97
CA ARG A 572 12.42 -2.04 -9.12
C ARG A 572 10.91 -1.86 -9.01
N TYR A 573 10.33 -2.01 -7.82
CA TYR A 573 8.88 -2.06 -7.62
C TYR A 573 8.29 -0.81 -6.97
N LEU A 574 9.12 0.10 -6.45
CA LEU A 574 8.66 1.39 -5.93
C LEU A 574 9.20 2.57 -6.74
N VAL A 575 10.53 2.75 -6.79
CA VAL A 575 11.14 3.95 -7.40
C VAL A 575 10.95 3.98 -8.91
N LYS A 576 11.21 2.87 -9.61
CA LYS A 576 11.05 2.81 -11.07
C LYS A 576 9.59 3.02 -11.53
N PRO A 577 8.59 2.30 -10.99
CA PRO A 577 7.20 2.48 -11.40
C PRO A 577 6.71 3.90 -11.16
N LEU A 578 7.15 4.52 -10.07
CA LEU A 578 6.87 5.91 -9.75
C LEU A 578 7.47 6.89 -10.77
N CYS A 579 8.73 6.68 -11.19
CA CYS A 579 9.35 7.45 -12.26
C CYS A 579 8.60 7.29 -13.59
N ASP A 580 8.14 6.09 -13.89
CA ASP A 580 7.36 5.82 -15.10
C ASP A 580 5.98 6.48 -15.06
N GLU A 581 5.36 6.61 -13.89
CA GLU A 581 4.01 7.16 -13.71
C GLU A 581 3.97 8.69 -13.74
N VAL A 582 4.97 9.35 -13.16
CA VAL A 582 5.04 10.82 -13.17
C VAL A 582 5.52 11.40 -14.51
N ARG A 583 6.21 10.59 -15.33
CA ARG A 583 6.75 11.03 -16.64
C ARG A 583 5.64 11.49 -17.61
N PRO A 584 4.52 10.75 -17.79
CA PRO A 584 3.36 11.23 -18.55
C PRO A 584 2.74 12.53 -18.01
N LEU A 585 2.95 12.87 -16.74
CA LEU A 585 2.50 14.13 -16.13
C LEU A 585 3.44 15.30 -16.44
N GLY A 586 4.49 15.09 -17.24
CA GLY A 586 5.47 16.09 -17.60
C GLY A 586 6.55 16.32 -16.54
N VAL A 587 6.66 15.42 -15.55
CA VAL A 587 7.65 15.53 -14.48
C VAL A 587 8.72 14.46 -14.63
N ASN A 588 9.99 14.86 -14.57
CA ASN A 588 11.12 13.94 -14.53
C ASN A 588 11.68 13.84 -13.10
N LEU A 589 11.52 12.68 -12.47
CA LEU A 589 12.02 12.46 -11.12
C LEU A 589 13.56 12.47 -11.02
N GLU A 590 14.28 12.33 -12.13
CA GLU A 590 15.73 12.49 -12.13
C GLU A 590 16.17 13.89 -11.66
N ASP A 591 15.41 14.94 -12.00
CA ASP A 591 15.68 16.32 -11.59
C ASP A 591 15.58 16.54 -10.06
N HIS A 592 15.00 15.56 -9.36
CA HIS A 592 14.82 15.57 -7.90
C HIS A 592 15.70 14.55 -7.17
N VAL A 593 16.61 13.84 -7.85
CA VAL A 593 17.62 13.00 -7.17
C VAL A 593 18.42 13.77 -6.10
N PRO A 594 18.82 15.04 -6.29
CA PRO A 594 19.47 15.81 -5.23
C PRO A 594 18.64 15.91 -3.94
N LEU A 595 17.31 15.97 -4.05
CA LEU A 595 16.40 16.01 -2.90
C LEU A 595 16.41 14.67 -2.14
N LEU A 596 16.29 13.55 -2.87
CA LEU A 596 16.39 12.20 -2.29
C LEU A 596 17.76 11.96 -1.64
N SER A 597 18.85 12.25 -2.34
CA SER A 597 20.23 12.10 -1.84
C SER A 597 20.49 12.92 -0.58
N THR A 598 19.93 14.13 -0.51
CA THR A 598 19.98 14.97 0.68
C THR A 598 19.22 14.31 1.83
N ALA A 599 18.00 13.85 1.61
CA ALA A 599 17.20 13.19 2.64
C ALA A 599 17.86 11.89 3.16
N LEU A 600 18.48 11.10 2.28
CA LEU A 600 19.25 9.91 2.67
C LEU A 600 20.45 10.25 3.56
N PHE A 601 21.16 11.33 3.28
CA PHE A 601 22.23 11.84 4.14
C PHE A 601 21.71 12.23 5.53
N LEU A 602 20.51 12.83 5.61
CA LEU A 602 19.89 13.20 6.87
C LEU A 602 19.35 11.99 7.64
N CYS A 603 18.84 10.96 6.96
CA CYS A 603 18.56 9.67 7.60
C CYS A 603 19.82 9.11 8.27
N ALA A 604 20.95 9.15 7.57
CA ALA A 604 22.21 8.61 8.06
C ALA A 604 22.74 9.36 9.29
N THR A 605 22.56 10.67 9.34
CA THR A 605 23.21 11.52 10.35
C THR A 605 22.30 11.91 11.51
N LEU A 606 20.97 11.98 11.30
CA LEU A 606 20.02 12.56 12.26
C LEU A 606 18.95 11.58 12.77
N ALA A 607 18.83 10.37 12.20
CA ALA A 607 17.77 9.45 12.59
C ALA A 607 17.97 8.85 14.00
N ARG A 608 19.23 8.64 14.42
CA ARG A 608 19.57 7.96 15.68
C ARG A 608 20.81 8.54 16.35
N ASN A 609 20.87 8.39 17.67
CA ASN A 609 22.04 8.73 18.46
C ASN A 609 23.06 7.58 18.42
N PHE A 610 24.26 7.85 17.91
CA PHE A 610 25.37 6.88 17.84
C PHE A 610 26.52 7.18 18.80
N ALA A 611 26.36 8.10 19.76
CA ALA A 611 27.45 8.57 20.64
C ALA A 611 28.17 7.45 21.40
N ASN A 612 27.49 6.31 21.61
CA ASN A 612 28.01 5.15 22.31
C ASN A 612 28.69 4.11 21.39
N SER A 613 28.89 4.40 20.11
CA SER A 613 29.55 3.49 19.17
C SER A 613 30.21 4.25 18.02
N GLU A 614 31.52 4.46 18.14
CA GLU A 614 32.35 5.14 17.13
C GLU A 614 32.18 4.51 15.74
N GLN A 615 32.22 3.18 15.66
CA GLN A 615 32.09 2.46 14.40
C GLN A 615 30.70 2.65 13.76
N THR A 616 29.62 2.58 14.56
CA THR A 616 28.26 2.80 14.05
C THR A 616 28.11 4.26 13.60
N PHE A 617 28.62 5.21 14.38
CA PHE A 617 28.63 6.63 14.03
C PHE A 617 29.32 6.87 12.68
N LEU A 618 30.59 6.46 12.57
CA LEU A 618 31.39 6.76 11.39
C LEU A 618 30.89 6.04 10.14
N SER A 619 30.42 4.79 10.25
CA SER A 619 29.89 4.03 9.11
C SER A 619 28.57 4.61 8.59
N ASN A 620 27.66 5.06 9.48
CA ASN A 620 26.45 5.75 9.05
C ASN A 620 26.79 7.07 8.35
N PHE A 621 27.65 7.89 8.95
CA PHE A 621 28.03 9.19 8.37
C PHE A 621 28.74 9.03 7.02
N ALA A 622 29.66 8.07 6.90
CA ALA A 622 30.32 7.76 5.64
C ALA A 622 29.33 7.30 4.55
N THR A 623 28.37 6.44 4.92
CA THR A 623 27.28 6.01 4.02
C THR A 623 26.47 7.21 3.55
N GLY A 624 26.09 8.10 4.47
CA GLY A 624 25.36 9.33 4.15
C GLY A 624 26.11 10.23 3.16
N PHE A 625 27.41 10.47 3.40
CA PHE A 625 28.24 11.27 2.49
C PHE A 625 28.32 10.67 1.08
N ILE A 626 28.49 9.35 0.96
CA ILE A 626 28.54 8.67 -0.35
C ILE A 626 27.21 8.84 -1.11
N LEU A 627 26.06 8.65 -0.44
CA LEU A 627 24.74 8.78 -1.07
C LEU A 627 24.38 10.22 -1.45
N ARG A 628 24.85 11.20 -0.66
CA ARG A 628 24.61 12.63 -0.86
C ARG A 628 25.13 13.15 -2.20
N GLU A 629 26.19 12.56 -2.73
CA GLU A 629 26.89 13.04 -3.93
C GLU A 629 26.08 12.88 -5.21
N ALA A 630 25.06 12.02 -5.21
CA ALA A 630 24.30 11.78 -6.42
C ALA A 630 23.46 13.00 -6.82
N ARG A 631 23.52 13.31 -8.11
CA ARG A 631 22.72 14.34 -8.80
C ARG A 631 21.86 13.75 -9.93
N SER A 632 21.98 12.45 -10.16
CA SER A 632 21.24 11.68 -11.16
C SER A 632 21.14 10.21 -10.75
N TRP A 633 20.24 9.43 -11.38
CA TRP A 633 20.08 8.01 -11.08
C TRP A 633 21.34 7.18 -11.33
N PRO A 634 22.13 7.39 -12.41
CA PRO A 634 23.41 6.69 -12.59
C PRO A 634 24.42 6.95 -11.47
N GLN A 635 24.50 8.20 -10.99
CA GLN A 635 25.38 8.53 -9.86
C GLN A 635 24.87 7.91 -8.56
N PHE A 636 23.56 7.86 -8.35
CA PHE A 636 22.96 7.18 -7.21
C PHE A 636 23.27 5.68 -7.21
N ALA A 637 23.12 5.01 -8.36
CA ALA A 637 23.50 3.61 -8.54
C ALA A 637 25.00 3.38 -8.29
N SER A 638 25.87 4.27 -8.77
CA SER A 638 27.32 4.20 -8.51
C SER A 638 27.64 4.37 -7.01
N GLY A 639 26.92 5.24 -6.31
CA GLY A 639 27.02 5.37 -4.85
C GLY A 639 26.64 4.08 -4.14
N LEU A 640 25.54 3.43 -4.55
CA LEU A 640 25.14 2.13 -4.03
C LEU A 640 26.19 1.03 -4.32
N GLU A 641 26.79 1.01 -5.51
CA GLU A 641 27.88 0.09 -5.85
C GLU A 641 29.09 0.27 -4.93
N GLY A 642 29.50 1.51 -4.68
CA GLY A 642 30.56 1.84 -3.72
C GLY A 642 30.25 1.38 -2.29
N LEU A 643 28.96 1.21 -1.97
CA LEU A 643 28.46 0.70 -0.69
C LEU A 643 28.20 -0.83 -0.72
N GLY A 644 28.69 -1.54 -1.74
CA GLY A 644 28.63 -2.99 -1.84
C GLY A 644 27.34 -3.53 -2.49
N PHE A 645 26.43 -2.66 -2.95
CA PHE A 645 25.30 -3.10 -3.76
C PHE A 645 25.75 -3.55 -5.15
N LYS A 646 24.98 -4.49 -5.72
CA LYS A 646 25.17 -4.96 -7.10
C LYS A 646 23.88 -4.64 -7.86
N PRO A 647 23.63 -3.35 -8.19
CA PRO A 647 22.42 -2.99 -8.92
C PRO A 647 22.40 -3.75 -10.25
N ARG A 648 21.23 -4.25 -10.63
CA ARG A 648 21.08 -4.86 -11.95
C ARG A 648 21.11 -3.76 -13.02
N ASN A 649 21.61 -4.07 -14.21
CA ASN A 649 21.74 -3.14 -15.34
C ASN A 649 20.45 -2.36 -15.69
N GLU A 650 19.27 -2.85 -15.30
CA GLU A 650 17.99 -2.17 -15.50
C GLU A 650 17.88 -0.85 -14.72
N LEU A 651 18.54 -0.72 -13.57
CA LEU A 651 18.58 0.52 -12.79
C LEU A 651 19.39 1.63 -13.45
N MET A 652 20.39 1.28 -14.26
CA MET A 652 21.15 2.26 -15.06
C MET A 652 20.34 2.82 -16.24
N ARG A 653 19.11 2.33 -16.47
CA ARG A 653 18.24 2.74 -17.59
C ARG A 653 16.98 3.49 -17.13
N MET A 654 16.86 3.81 -15.85
CA MET A 654 15.86 4.77 -15.35
C MET A 654 16.17 6.16 -15.90
#